data_AF-A0A9W9SLW7-F1
#
_entry.id   AF-A0A9W9SLW7-F1
#
_cell.length_a   1.000
_cell.length_b   1.000
_cell.length_c   1.000
_cell.angle_alpha   90.00
_cell.angle_beta   90.00
_cell.angle_gamma   90.00
#
_symmetry.space_group_name_H-M   'P 1'
#
loop_
_entity.id
_entity.type
_entity.pdbx_description
1 polymer ?
#
loop_
_entity_poly.entity_id
_entity_poly.type
_entity_poly.pdbx_seq_one_letter_code
_entity_poly.pdbx_strand_id
1 'polypeptide(L)'
;MPVQKPTFQSLPLRPDGPRGNAWGLFGEHDEMGMLNLLTPENTATAAKEIIEGVRVSTDWALNSMAVPCFGRSAFEHTVKNKAPRHVNDDILTFNTQSSSQWDGFRHYGAKEGSYFNGCSLEDIQTSTRNGIHVWVENGGIVGRGVLLDYASWAEAHGHPVNCFQTQSIPVSVLQEVAASQKTTFRPGDILFIRTGWTRAYEQLSTAECQQLADHKAPPVIGVESSEEMLQWIWENDFAAVAGDMPSFEAYPPQSTDFFLHEWLLAGWGVPIGELFDLDRLARECRQRGRYSFFFSSVPLKVPGGVASIVRRSQDRSNGRSPVACNRCRNRKTRCAGNPPHPCAACVDVGETCVYSEAEKRVSITEREYRQLKSQSRAHSVQSHAHSQSQSPFQAVRGSSIAESDWHSSPSGPSSVPSTAARYSESEVPFERDDWWFKGVDNLLLNRSGEHHFVGPSSATNLAKRLNPGSTNLAWDVRPLYDDPTSLRRPIARSLPQLPTFEFAKRLFWVQYAYIGTIFSLIHPRQFEERLEIVYHQPPDFSHRESCLTYCQVLLVMAFGLLYSVNQWSGDEGPPGFKYFKYALRFLPDIHEEGSIFFVEVLCYVAYYMQNLNRRDAAFIYIGLALRMAISLGLHQEVSDPGISETDRNRRRRAWWSVYSLDRVLSVKSGNPITIQDEDIGITWPAALDGSTSDPWPSIVLTYYTQLSRILGRIGEEIYRKKPRSGFNLIMSVQSITNGLASWLRSIPDRLRIDFTTLDTHVNRETVSINLHFYSCVNMTARPLVFYIIQRRLDAVTLGTSAGDWKDGLAPNTVAVIDSCITAARATTMIMDAAAKHNLIATYGYLDGDYIFSAALLLVMVNAAFPYNEANMRSMEMALTLLRSMADRGNTYLASRHALLLELRAAIDPKPAPADVEQPSPLNVPDTPTSDRPASPVVEVPVSNPPPMLVDDWLHPPEFPSLEDISFQIDIHDDPALWEGALDQIDIDMDTDWIENTLRR
;
A
#
# COMPACT_ATOMS: atom_id res chain seq x y z
N MET A 1 -35.06 9.41 7.23
CA MET A 1 -36.07 10.43 6.86
C MET A 1 -35.34 11.76 6.85
N PRO A 2 -35.47 12.62 5.83
CA PRO A 2 -34.92 13.98 5.92
C PRO A 2 -35.55 14.65 7.15
N VAL A 3 -34.72 15.17 8.05
CA VAL A 3 -35.20 15.88 9.24
C VAL A 3 -35.96 17.11 8.74
N GLN A 4 -37.26 17.18 9.05
CA GLN A 4 -38.06 18.33 8.67
C GLN A 4 -37.66 19.51 9.56
N LYS A 5 -36.90 20.45 8.99
CA LYS A 5 -36.41 21.62 9.72
C LYS A 5 -37.58 22.55 10.09
N PRO A 6 -37.64 23.03 11.34
CA PRO A 6 -38.68 23.96 11.78
C PRO A 6 -38.54 25.33 11.11
N THR A 7 -39.62 26.10 11.04
CA THR A 7 -39.56 27.52 10.64
C THR A 7 -38.77 28.35 11.66
N PHE A 8 -38.25 29.51 11.26
CA PHE A 8 -37.52 30.38 12.18
C PHE A 8 -38.37 30.79 13.41
N GLN A 9 -39.66 31.06 13.20
CA GLN A 9 -40.61 31.46 14.25
C GLN A 9 -40.91 30.35 15.27
N SER A 10 -40.58 29.09 14.95
CA SER A 10 -40.78 27.95 15.85
C SER A 10 -39.55 27.63 16.71
N LEU A 11 -38.48 28.42 16.60
CA LEU A 11 -37.32 28.33 17.50
C LEU A 11 -37.59 29.12 18.80
N PRO A 12 -37.05 28.70 19.95
CA PRO A 12 -36.11 27.60 20.16
C PRO A 12 -36.76 26.21 20.16
N LEU A 13 -36.02 25.20 19.72
CA LEU A 13 -36.44 23.79 19.82
C LEU A 13 -36.36 23.26 21.25
N ARG A 14 -35.33 23.66 22.00
CA ARG A 14 -35.15 23.30 23.40
C ARG A 14 -35.39 24.51 24.31
N PRO A 15 -36.39 24.45 25.21
CA PRO A 15 -36.68 25.54 26.13
C PRO A 15 -35.56 25.85 27.15
N ASP A 16 -34.67 24.87 27.41
CA ASP A 16 -33.54 24.99 28.34
C ASP A 16 -32.26 25.53 27.69
N GLY A 17 -32.26 25.77 26.38
CA GLY A 17 -31.14 26.36 25.65
C GLY A 17 -31.26 27.88 25.45
N PRO A 18 -30.27 28.51 24.79
CA PRO A 18 -30.27 29.94 24.50
C PRO A 18 -31.38 30.32 23.51
N ARG A 19 -31.69 31.61 23.43
CA ARG A 19 -32.76 32.13 22.57
C ARG A 19 -32.61 31.62 21.12
N GLY A 20 -33.70 31.06 20.60
CA GLY A 20 -33.77 30.64 19.19
C GLY A 20 -32.87 29.46 18.82
N ASN A 21 -32.37 28.68 19.78
CA ASN A 21 -31.54 27.50 19.50
C ASN A 21 -32.27 26.43 18.67
N ALA A 22 -31.50 25.65 17.91
CA ALA A 22 -31.96 24.49 17.17
C ALA A 22 -31.43 23.17 17.75
N TRP A 23 -31.19 23.14 19.07
CA TRP A 23 -30.59 21.99 19.72
C TRP A 23 -31.51 20.76 19.66
N GLY A 24 -30.90 19.59 19.48
CA GLY A 24 -31.63 18.34 19.27
C GLY A 24 -32.18 18.14 17.85
N LEU A 25 -32.05 19.11 16.92
CA LEU A 25 -32.57 18.98 15.54
C LEU A 25 -32.07 17.71 14.84
N PHE A 26 -30.77 17.42 14.94
CA PHE A 26 -30.15 16.20 14.39
C PHE A 26 -29.83 15.14 15.46
N GLY A 27 -30.36 15.31 16.67
CA GLY A 27 -30.15 14.43 17.82
C GLY A 27 -29.50 15.11 19.03
N GLU A 28 -29.74 14.54 20.22
CA GLU A 28 -29.27 15.06 21.52
C GLU A 28 -27.73 15.04 21.68
N HIS A 29 -27.04 14.23 20.87
CA HIS A 29 -25.58 14.10 20.88
C HIS A 29 -24.94 14.59 19.59
N ASP A 30 -25.67 15.39 18.80
CA ASP A 30 -25.12 15.97 17.58
C ASP A 30 -23.98 16.96 17.89
N GLU A 31 -22.91 16.84 17.11
CA GLU A 31 -21.71 17.68 17.13
C GLU A 31 -21.37 18.21 15.71
N MET A 32 -22.21 17.89 14.71
CA MET A 32 -22.05 18.30 13.30
C MET A 32 -22.94 19.50 12.94
N GLY A 33 -24.04 19.73 13.67
CA GLY A 33 -24.92 20.87 13.46
C GLY A 33 -25.48 20.88 12.04
N MET A 34 -25.46 22.03 11.39
CA MET A 34 -25.97 22.21 10.03
C MET A 34 -25.07 21.58 8.95
N LEU A 35 -23.85 21.11 9.29
CA LEU A 35 -23.06 20.27 8.38
C LEU A 35 -23.73 18.92 8.11
N ASN A 36 -24.70 18.48 8.93
CA ASN A 36 -25.55 17.32 8.63
C ASN A 36 -26.36 17.49 7.32
N LEU A 37 -26.51 18.72 6.81
CA LEU A 37 -27.11 18.99 5.49
C LEU A 37 -26.17 18.64 4.33
N LEU A 38 -24.87 18.43 4.56
CA LEU A 38 -23.92 17.95 3.57
C LEU A 38 -24.02 16.43 3.41
N THR A 39 -25.23 15.94 3.11
CA THR A 39 -25.48 14.51 2.94
C THR A 39 -24.68 13.96 1.75
N PRO A 40 -24.49 12.63 1.65
CA PRO A 40 -23.90 12.01 0.48
C PRO A 40 -24.57 12.43 -0.84
N GLU A 41 -25.89 12.59 -0.86
CA GLU A 41 -26.66 13.03 -2.04
C GLU A 41 -26.39 14.49 -2.40
N ASN A 42 -26.37 15.39 -1.41
CA ASN A 42 -26.07 16.81 -1.62
C ASN A 42 -24.61 16.99 -2.08
N THR A 43 -23.67 16.27 -1.49
CA THR A 43 -22.25 16.26 -1.87
C THR A 43 -22.05 15.71 -3.28
N ALA A 44 -22.69 14.59 -3.64
CA ALA A 44 -22.65 14.04 -4.99
C ALA A 44 -23.29 14.97 -6.03
N THR A 45 -24.34 15.70 -5.65
CA THR A 45 -24.96 16.72 -6.52
C THR A 45 -24.03 17.92 -6.70
N ALA A 46 -23.39 18.37 -5.63
CA ALA A 46 -22.38 19.44 -5.70
C ALA A 46 -21.21 19.07 -6.61
N ALA A 47 -20.79 17.80 -6.64
CA ALA A 47 -19.72 17.35 -7.54
C ALA A 47 -20.05 17.58 -9.03
N LYS A 48 -21.34 17.69 -9.40
CA LYS A 48 -21.76 18.03 -10.77
C LYS A 48 -21.45 19.48 -11.16
N GLU A 49 -21.15 20.36 -10.20
CA GLU A 49 -20.66 21.72 -10.46
C GLU A 49 -19.23 21.70 -11.04
N ILE A 50 -18.51 20.56 -10.96
CA ILE A 50 -17.19 20.35 -11.59
C ILE A 50 -17.37 20.08 -13.08
N ILE A 51 -17.42 21.14 -13.87
CA ILE A 51 -17.58 21.06 -15.33
C ILE A 51 -16.24 21.23 -16.05
N GLU A 52 -15.46 22.23 -15.65
CA GLU A 52 -14.25 22.66 -16.38
C GLU A 52 -12.95 22.24 -15.69
N GLY A 53 -13.01 21.70 -14.48
CA GLY A 53 -11.83 21.30 -13.69
C GLY A 53 -10.93 22.47 -13.26
N VAL A 54 -11.43 23.71 -13.33
CA VAL A 54 -10.72 24.91 -12.87
C VAL A 54 -10.64 24.89 -11.35
N ARG A 55 -9.45 25.15 -10.82
CA ARG A 55 -9.16 25.06 -9.39
C ARG A 55 -8.72 26.42 -8.87
N VAL A 56 -9.45 26.92 -7.88
CA VAL A 56 -9.19 28.18 -7.19
C VAL A 56 -8.94 27.85 -5.72
N SER A 57 -7.81 28.31 -5.18
CA SER A 57 -7.62 28.31 -3.72
C SER A 57 -8.32 29.53 -3.16
N THR A 58 -9.03 29.33 -2.06
CA THR A 58 -9.69 30.38 -1.29
C THR A 58 -8.95 30.68 0.02
N ASP A 59 -7.73 30.16 0.16
CA ASP A 59 -6.92 30.31 1.36
C ASP A 59 -6.07 31.57 1.21
N TRP A 60 -6.25 32.52 2.12
CA TRP A 60 -5.38 33.67 2.30
C TRP A 60 -4.08 33.21 2.96
N ALA A 61 -2.95 33.82 2.62
CA ALA A 61 -1.66 33.32 3.12
C ALA A 61 -1.58 33.50 4.65
N LEU A 62 -0.98 32.52 5.33
CA LEU A 62 -0.90 32.51 6.80
C LEU A 62 -0.12 33.70 7.37
N ASN A 63 0.76 34.31 6.57
CA ASN A 63 1.54 35.49 6.93
C ASN A 63 0.96 36.81 6.38
N SER A 64 -0.21 36.80 5.72
CA SER A 64 -0.79 38.02 5.13
C SER A 64 -1.24 39.02 6.20
N MET A 65 -1.76 38.55 7.34
CA MET A 65 -2.07 39.41 8.48
C MET A 65 -0.85 39.56 9.39
N ALA A 66 0.08 40.44 8.99
CA ALA A 66 1.34 40.63 9.72
C ALA A 66 1.14 41.14 11.15
N VAL A 67 0.11 41.96 11.39
CA VAL A 67 -0.31 42.41 12.73
C VAL A 67 -1.75 41.94 12.96
N PRO A 68 -1.96 40.79 13.62
CA PRO A 68 -3.30 40.28 13.85
C PRO A 68 -4.14 41.16 14.77
N CYS A 69 -5.42 41.28 14.43
CA CYS A 69 -6.41 41.98 15.26
C CYS A 69 -6.79 41.13 16.50
N PHE A 70 -7.53 41.72 17.43
CA PHE A 70 -8.05 41.05 18.63
C PHE A 70 -6.98 40.51 19.61
N GLY A 71 -5.76 41.06 19.55
CA GLY A 71 -4.65 40.62 20.41
C GLY A 71 -4.13 39.21 20.10
N ARG A 72 -4.42 38.68 18.90
CA ARG A 72 -3.97 37.36 18.46
C ARG A 72 -2.47 37.38 18.15
N SER A 73 -1.78 36.26 18.40
CA SER A 73 -0.36 36.11 18.08
C SER A 73 -0.13 36.12 16.57
N ALA A 74 0.92 36.80 16.13
CA ALA A 74 1.39 36.78 14.75
C ALA A 74 1.81 35.38 14.31
N PHE A 75 1.73 35.13 13.01
CA PHE A 75 2.24 33.89 12.40
C PHE A 75 3.77 33.87 12.43
N GLU A 76 4.35 32.80 12.96
CA GLU A 76 5.79 32.55 12.94
C GLU A 76 6.08 31.28 12.14
N HIS A 77 7.04 31.38 11.21
CA HIS A 77 7.54 30.26 10.44
C HIS A 77 9.05 30.15 10.62
N THR A 78 9.49 29.09 11.28
CA THR A 78 10.91 28.81 11.50
C THR A 78 11.36 27.61 10.69
N VAL A 79 12.19 27.83 9.68
CA VAL A 79 12.81 26.75 8.91
C VAL A 79 14.07 26.26 9.63
N LYS A 80 14.04 25.02 10.11
CA LYS A 80 15.16 24.29 10.72
C LYS A 80 15.91 23.49 9.68
N ASN A 81 17.05 24.01 9.25
CA ASN A 81 17.98 23.24 8.45
C ASN A 81 18.66 22.17 9.32
N LYS A 82 18.58 20.90 8.90
CA LYS A 82 19.24 19.75 9.53
C LYS A 82 20.67 19.59 9.04
N ALA A 83 21.44 20.68 9.03
CA ALA A 83 22.86 20.69 8.64
C ALA A 83 23.65 19.56 9.35
N PRO A 84 24.59 18.90 8.66
CA PRO A 84 25.06 19.16 7.30
C PRO A 84 24.16 18.55 6.20
N ARG A 85 22.98 17.99 6.52
CA ARG A 85 22.04 17.52 5.50
C ARG A 85 21.33 18.71 4.88
N HIS A 86 21.11 18.67 3.57
CA HIS A 86 20.23 19.62 2.86
C HIS A 86 18.75 19.27 3.08
N VAL A 87 18.36 19.10 4.34
CA VAL A 87 16.98 18.82 4.76
C VAL A 87 16.53 19.98 5.62
N ASN A 88 15.36 20.53 5.32
CA ASN A 88 14.73 21.57 6.11
C ASN A 88 13.45 20.98 6.72
N ASP A 89 13.34 21.03 8.03
CA ASP A 89 12.03 20.97 8.70
C ASP A 89 11.55 22.40 8.90
N ASP A 90 10.27 22.61 9.12
CA ASP A 90 9.72 23.87 9.60
C ASP A 90 8.91 23.69 10.89
N ILE A 91 8.80 24.79 11.64
CA ILE A 91 7.89 24.94 12.77
C ILE A 91 7.00 26.12 12.46
N LEU A 92 5.69 25.89 12.49
CA LEU A 92 4.67 26.91 12.33
C LEU A 92 4.02 27.16 13.70
N THR A 93 4.12 28.39 14.18
CA THR A 93 3.38 28.86 15.36
C THR A 93 2.35 29.87 14.89
N PHE A 94 1.08 29.61 15.14
CA PHE A 94 0.01 30.50 14.69
C PHE A 94 -1.22 30.38 15.57
N ASN A 95 -1.99 31.47 15.62
CA ASN A 95 -3.35 31.44 16.14
C ASN A 95 -4.28 30.96 15.00
N THR A 96 -5.16 30.00 15.28
CA THR A 96 -6.03 29.39 14.26
C THR A 96 -7.06 30.35 13.67
N GLN A 97 -7.20 31.54 14.27
CA GLN A 97 -8.08 32.61 13.80
C GLN A 97 -7.32 33.79 13.12
N SER A 98 -6.06 33.63 12.71
CA SER A 98 -5.27 34.73 12.12
C SER A 98 -5.20 34.72 10.57
N SER A 99 -5.88 33.80 9.90
CA SER A 99 -5.91 33.68 8.42
C SER A 99 -7.22 32.99 8.00
N SER A 100 -7.36 32.50 6.75
CA SER A 100 -8.58 31.79 6.33
C SER A 100 -8.91 30.64 7.28
N GLN A 101 -10.07 30.70 7.92
CA GLN A 101 -10.43 29.83 9.03
C GLN A 101 -11.88 29.35 8.97
N TRP A 102 -12.15 28.26 9.69
CA TRP A 102 -13.48 27.89 10.15
C TRP A 102 -13.54 27.95 11.67
N ASP A 103 -14.50 28.68 12.18
CA ASP A 103 -14.83 28.72 13.60
C ASP A 103 -15.69 27.52 13.98
N GLY A 104 -15.20 26.74 14.94
CA GLY A 104 -15.87 25.58 15.50
C GLY A 104 -16.88 25.98 16.57
N PHE A 105 -17.74 25.04 16.96
CA PHE A 105 -18.79 25.30 17.96
C PHE A 105 -18.27 25.50 19.39
N ARG A 106 -16.95 25.44 19.59
CA ARG A 106 -16.25 25.80 20.85
C ARG A 106 -15.73 27.24 20.84
N HIS A 107 -15.81 27.95 19.70
CA HIS A 107 -15.21 29.27 19.52
C HIS A 107 -15.97 30.37 20.26
N TYR A 108 -17.28 30.42 20.07
CA TYR A 108 -18.13 31.45 20.65
C TYR A 108 -19.37 30.81 21.27
N GLY A 109 -19.61 31.09 22.55
CA GLY A 109 -20.78 30.63 23.29
C GLY A 109 -21.90 31.67 23.27
N ALA A 110 -23.13 31.25 23.56
CA ALA A 110 -24.24 32.17 23.79
C ALA A 110 -24.03 32.98 25.09
N LYS A 111 -24.72 34.12 25.23
CA LYS A 111 -24.62 35.01 26.41
C LYS A 111 -24.82 34.30 27.74
N GLU A 112 -25.63 33.25 27.76
CA GLU A 112 -25.94 32.42 28.92
C GLU A 112 -24.78 31.49 29.33
N GLY A 113 -23.66 31.49 28.60
CA GLY A 113 -22.45 30.71 28.92
C GLY A 113 -22.47 29.27 28.40
N SER A 114 -23.38 28.97 27.47
CA SER A 114 -23.52 27.66 26.84
C SER A 114 -23.08 27.67 25.38
N TYR A 115 -22.53 26.55 24.94
CA TYR A 115 -22.11 26.27 23.57
C TYR A 115 -23.09 25.30 22.91
N PHE A 116 -22.88 25.01 21.63
CA PHE A 116 -23.78 24.18 20.84
C PHE A 116 -24.24 22.89 21.54
N ASN A 117 -25.55 22.63 21.46
CA ASN A 117 -26.21 21.45 22.00
C ASN A 117 -26.03 21.25 23.52
N GLY A 118 -25.99 22.34 24.29
CA GLY A 118 -25.91 22.29 25.76
C GLY A 118 -24.52 21.99 26.31
N CYS A 119 -23.47 22.22 25.52
CA CYS A 119 -22.09 22.06 25.96
C CYS A 119 -21.68 23.23 26.87
N SER A 120 -21.10 22.94 28.03
CA SER A 120 -20.69 23.96 29.00
C SER A 120 -19.24 24.41 28.80
N LEU A 121 -18.85 25.54 29.40
CA LEU A 121 -17.44 25.96 29.40
C LEU A 121 -16.51 24.91 30.04
N GLU A 122 -16.99 24.20 31.07
CA GLU A 122 -16.24 23.11 31.70
C GLU A 122 -16.02 21.96 30.72
N ASP A 123 -17.04 21.59 29.93
CA ASP A 123 -16.91 20.58 28.88
C ASP A 123 -15.89 21.01 27.81
N ILE A 124 -15.84 22.29 27.45
CA ILE A 124 -14.84 22.85 26.52
C ILE A 124 -13.41 22.78 27.11
N GLN A 125 -13.25 22.82 28.43
CA GLN A 125 -11.93 22.74 29.05
C GLN A 125 -11.47 21.32 29.33
N THR A 126 -12.42 20.38 29.51
CA THR A 126 -12.13 19.03 30.02
C THR A 126 -12.37 17.91 29.02
N SER A 127 -13.12 18.16 27.93
CA SER A 127 -13.48 17.15 26.93
C SER A 127 -13.15 17.59 25.51
N THR A 128 -13.27 16.69 24.53
CA THR A 128 -13.12 17.00 23.10
C THR A 128 -14.44 17.37 22.42
N ARG A 129 -15.56 17.41 23.16
CA ARG A 129 -16.90 17.66 22.62
C ARG A 129 -16.95 18.96 21.82
N ASN A 130 -17.71 18.93 20.72
CA ASN A 130 -17.89 19.98 19.73
C ASN A 130 -16.58 20.39 19.02
N GLY A 131 -15.52 19.59 19.12
CA GLY A 131 -14.24 19.88 18.48
C GLY A 131 -14.25 19.68 16.97
N ILE A 132 -13.55 20.54 16.25
CA ILE A 132 -13.52 20.54 14.78
C ILE A 132 -13.03 19.22 14.15
N HIS A 133 -12.28 18.39 14.89
CA HIS A 133 -11.95 17.02 14.47
C HIS A 133 -13.15 16.15 14.09
N VAL A 134 -14.32 16.34 14.73
CA VAL A 134 -15.53 15.58 14.43
C VAL A 134 -15.97 15.86 12.99
N TRP A 135 -15.86 17.11 12.53
CA TRP A 135 -16.18 17.48 11.16
C TRP A 135 -15.24 16.79 10.17
N VAL A 136 -13.94 16.73 10.50
CA VAL A 136 -12.92 16.06 9.68
C VAL A 136 -13.17 14.56 9.59
N GLU A 137 -13.56 13.92 10.68
CA GLU A 137 -13.89 12.50 10.73
C GLU A 137 -15.12 12.14 9.90
N ASN A 138 -16.02 13.11 9.71
CA ASN A 138 -17.23 12.98 8.89
C ASN A 138 -17.05 13.54 7.46
N GLY A 139 -15.81 13.71 6.99
CA GLY A 139 -15.52 14.07 5.60
C GLY A 139 -15.20 15.55 5.34
N GLY A 140 -15.20 16.38 6.39
CA GLY A 140 -14.94 17.82 6.30
C GLY A 140 -16.13 18.62 5.79
N ILE A 141 -15.86 19.83 5.30
CA ILE A 141 -16.87 20.75 4.76
C ILE A 141 -16.80 20.65 3.23
N VAL A 142 -17.57 19.72 2.67
CA VAL A 142 -17.56 19.39 1.25
C VAL A 142 -18.98 19.46 0.70
N GLY A 143 -19.21 20.33 -0.28
CA GLY A 143 -20.55 20.62 -0.76
C GLY A 143 -20.58 21.65 -1.88
N ARG A 144 -21.77 22.22 -2.12
CA ARG A 144 -21.96 23.25 -3.15
C ARG A 144 -21.71 24.62 -2.54
N GLY A 145 -20.64 25.28 -2.97
CA GLY A 145 -20.37 26.67 -2.62
C GLY A 145 -21.16 27.62 -3.52
N VAL A 146 -21.63 28.73 -2.97
CA VAL A 146 -22.32 29.80 -3.68
C VAL A 146 -21.73 31.15 -3.29
N LEU A 147 -21.28 31.93 -4.27
CA LEU A 147 -20.64 33.23 -4.04
C LEU A 147 -21.59 34.40 -4.35
N LEU A 148 -21.83 35.25 -3.35
CA LEU A 148 -22.37 36.59 -3.51
C LEU A 148 -21.23 37.62 -3.57
N ASP A 149 -20.96 38.15 -4.76
CA ASP A 149 -19.87 39.09 -5.03
C ASP A 149 -20.33 40.54 -4.78
N TYR A 150 -20.61 40.86 -3.51
CA TYR A 150 -21.10 42.18 -3.09
C TYR A 150 -20.16 43.31 -3.53
N ALA A 151 -18.85 43.15 -3.34
CA ALA A 151 -17.88 44.21 -3.65
C ALA A 151 -17.98 44.69 -5.10
N SER A 152 -18.11 43.75 -6.03
CA SER A 152 -18.16 44.07 -7.46
C SER A 152 -19.54 44.57 -7.89
N TRP A 153 -20.59 44.08 -7.25
CA TRP A 153 -21.94 44.61 -7.43
C TRP A 153 -22.03 46.06 -6.93
N ALA A 154 -21.51 46.36 -5.75
CA ALA A 154 -21.49 47.69 -5.15
C ALA A 154 -20.71 48.67 -6.03
N GLU A 155 -19.52 48.28 -6.50
CA GLU A 155 -18.72 49.08 -7.45
C GLU A 155 -19.48 49.38 -8.75
N ALA A 156 -20.16 48.38 -9.33
CA ALA A 156 -20.95 48.57 -10.55
C ALA A 156 -22.17 49.48 -10.38
N HIS A 157 -22.71 49.59 -9.16
CA HIS A 157 -23.87 50.44 -8.84
C HIS A 157 -23.48 51.77 -8.17
N GLY A 158 -22.18 52.07 -8.05
CA GLY A 158 -21.68 53.30 -7.44
C GLY A 158 -21.89 53.37 -5.92
N HIS A 159 -22.05 52.22 -5.25
CA HIS A 159 -22.10 52.14 -3.79
C HIS A 159 -20.68 52.06 -3.22
N PRO A 160 -20.30 52.95 -2.28
CA PRO A 160 -18.98 52.91 -1.66
C PRO A 160 -18.82 51.67 -0.77
N VAL A 161 -17.65 51.03 -0.85
CA VAL A 161 -17.29 49.86 -0.03
C VAL A 161 -16.19 50.27 0.94
N ASN A 162 -16.52 50.37 2.22
CA ASN A 162 -15.60 50.79 3.27
C ASN A 162 -15.26 49.60 4.18
N CYS A 163 -14.19 48.88 3.84
CA CYS A 163 -13.83 47.62 4.52
C CYS A 163 -13.46 47.79 6.00
N PHE A 164 -12.92 48.95 6.39
CA PHE A 164 -12.42 49.24 7.75
C PHE A 164 -13.33 50.19 8.54
N GLN A 165 -14.60 50.27 8.15
CA GLN A 165 -15.65 50.99 8.87
C GLN A 165 -16.82 50.05 9.08
N THR A 166 -17.64 50.33 10.09
CA THR A 166 -18.88 49.58 10.32
C THR A 166 -19.85 49.86 9.18
N GLN A 167 -19.95 48.90 8.26
CA GLN A 167 -20.87 48.94 7.12
C GLN A 167 -21.65 47.62 7.11
N SER A 168 -22.96 47.69 7.33
CA SER A 168 -23.83 46.53 7.30
C SER A 168 -24.36 46.27 5.90
N ILE A 169 -24.40 44.98 5.52
CA ILE A 169 -25.00 44.50 4.27
C ILE A 169 -26.33 43.82 4.63
N PRO A 170 -27.49 44.46 4.37
CA PRO A 170 -28.80 43.90 4.68
C PRO A 170 -29.20 42.78 3.71
N VAL A 171 -30.18 41.97 4.11
CA VAL A 171 -30.69 40.84 3.30
C VAL A 171 -31.18 41.30 1.92
N SER A 172 -31.89 42.43 1.87
CA SER A 172 -32.40 43.01 0.62
C SER A 172 -31.30 43.21 -0.42
N VAL A 173 -30.14 43.69 0.00
CA VAL A 173 -28.97 43.88 -0.88
C VAL A 173 -28.36 42.54 -1.28
N LEU A 174 -28.24 41.57 -0.38
CA LEU A 174 -27.75 40.22 -0.74
C LEU A 174 -28.67 39.55 -1.75
N GLN A 175 -29.98 39.77 -1.66
CA GLN A 175 -30.96 39.29 -2.63
C GLN A 175 -30.83 39.98 -3.99
N GLU A 176 -30.58 41.29 -4.02
CA GLU A 176 -30.28 42.04 -5.26
C GLU A 176 -28.99 41.54 -5.92
N VAL A 177 -27.94 41.28 -5.12
CA VAL A 177 -26.68 40.70 -5.58
C VAL A 177 -26.94 39.32 -6.20
N ALA A 178 -27.64 38.43 -5.49
CA ALA A 178 -27.99 37.10 -5.99
C ALA A 178 -28.83 37.17 -7.28
N ALA A 179 -29.80 38.09 -7.35
CA ALA A 179 -30.62 38.30 -8.55
C ALA A 179 -29.78 38.77 -9.74
N SER A 180 -28.84 39.71 -9.53
CA SER A 180 -27.93 40.19 -10.57
C SER A 180 -26.99 39.10 -11.11
N GLN A 181 -26.57 38.19 -10.23
CA GLN A 181 -25.72 37.05 -10.54
C GLN A 181 -26.51 35.84 -11.09
N LYS A 182 -27.85 35.90 -11.06
CA LYS A 182 -28.76 34.79 -11.37
C LYS A 182 -28.48 33.55 -10.53
N THR A 183 -28.17 33.77 -9.26
CA THR A 183 -27.79 32.75 -8.29
C THR A 183 -29.02 32.26 -7.53
N THR A 184 -29.19 30.94 -7.43
CA THR A 184 -30.24 30.30 -6.62
C THR A 184 -29.64 29.43 -5.53
N PHE A 185 -30.23 29.50 -4.34
CA PHE A 185 -29.82 28.73 -3.18
C PHE A 185 -30.52 27.36 -3.15
N ARG A 186 -29.84 26.38 -2.55
CA ARG A 186 -30.32 25.01 -2.33
C ARG A 186 -29.97 24.60 -0.89
N PRO A 187 -30.75 23.69 -0.29
CA PRO A 187 -30.42 23.13 1.01
C PRO A 187 -29.02 22.50 1.02
N GLY A 188 -28.24 22.83 2.04
CA GLY A 188 -26.85 22.40 2.20
C GLY A 188 -25.82 23.24 1.43
N ASP A 189 -26.23 24.33 0.77
CA ASP A 189 -25.27 25.26 0.17
C ASP A 189 -24.35 25.88 1.24
N ILE A 190 -23.11 26.15 0.84
CA ILE A 190 -22.12 26.88 1.62
C ILE A 190 -22.06 28.30 1.06
N LEU A 191 -22.54 29.26 1.85
CA LEU A 191 -22.67 30.65 1.41
C LEU A 191 -21.34 31.38 1.55
N PHE A 192 -20.84 31.98 0.47
CA PHE A 192 -19.68 32.87 0.47
C PHE A 192 -20.12 34.31 0.16
N ILE A 193 -19.67 35.27 0.95
CA ILE A 193 -19.89 36.70 0.72
C ILE A 193 -18.54 37.38 0.53
N ARG A 194 -18.32 38.00 -0.63
CA ARG A 194 -17.11 38.77 -0.92
C ARG A 194 -17.35 40.26 -0.76
N THR A 195 -16.74 40.84 0.27
CA THR A 195 -16.76 42.28 0.57
C THR A 195 -15.58 43.04 -0.02
N GLY A 196 -14.50 42.33 -0.40
CA GLY A 196 -13.24 42.91 -0.85
C GLY A 196 -12.28 43.24 0.29
N TRP A 197 -12.52 42.73 1.51
CA TRP A 197 -11.77 43.08 2.71
C TRP A 197 -10.30 42.62 2.64
N THR A 198 -10.02 41.36 2.32
CA THR A 198 -8.64 40.84 2.20
C THR A 198 -7.82 41.64 1.19
N ARG A 199 -8.42 41.93 0.02
CA ARG A 199 -7.82 42.80 -1.01
C ARG A 199 -7.53 44.22 -0.50
N ALA A 200 -8.42 44.79 0.31
CA ALA A 200 -8.21 46.12 0.89
C ALA A 200 -7.11 46.10 1.97
N TYR A 201 -7.04 45.03 2.77
CA TYR A 201 -6.04 44.90 3.83
C TYR A 201 -4.62 44.77 3.26
N GLU A 202 -4.46 44.04 2.16
CA GLU A 202 -3.17 43.93 1.45
C GLU A 202 -2.63 45.25 0.89
N GLN A 203 -3.47 46.29 0.80
CA GLN A 203 -3.09 47.63 0.34
C GLN A 203 -2.68 48.56 1.48
N LEU A 204 -2.92 48.18 2.74
CA LEU A 204 -2.55 48.99 3.90
C LEU A 204 -1.04 48.98 4.13
N SER A 205 -0.52 50.12 4.58
CA SER A 205 0.84 50.20 5.12
C SER A 205 0.93 49.51 6.47
N THR A 206 2.14 49.13 6.89
CA THR A 206 2.37 48.53 8.21
C THR A 206 1.86 49.40 9.37
N ALA A 207 1.92 50.73 9.23
CA ALA A 207 1.41 51.66 10.24
C ALA A 207 -0.12 51.64 10.30
N GLU A 208 -0.82 51.55 9.16
CA GLU A 208 -2.27 51.42 9.10
C GLU A 208 -2.75 50.06 9.62
N CYS A 209 -2.01 48.98 9.33
CA CYS A 209 -2.27 47.66 9.91
C CYS A 209 -2.14 47.69 11.45
N GLN A 210 -1.12 48.38 11.98
CA GLN A 210 -0.95 48.54 13.42
C GLN A 210 -2.09 49.35 14.03
N GLN A 211 -2.49 50.45 13.40
CA GLN A 211 -3.64 51.26 13.85
C GLN A 211 -4.92 50.43 13.91
N LEU A 212 -5.17 49.58 12.91
CA LEU A 212 -6.32 48.68 12.90
C LEU A 212 -6.25 47.66 14.05
N ALA A 213 -5.07 47.10 14.32
CA ALA A 213 -4.85 46.14 15.40
C ALA A 213 -4.88 46.75 16.81
N ASP A 214 -4.59 48.05 16.96
CA ASP A 214 -4.66 48.79 18.23
C ASP A 214 -6.11 48.94 18.72
N HIS A 215 -7.10 48.82 17.83
CA HIS A 215 -8.49 48.68 18.23
C HIS A 215 -8.73 47.32 18.89
N LYS A 216 -9.31 47.33 20.11
CA LYS A 216 -9.70 46.11 20.84
C LYS A 216 -10.57 45.17 19.98
N ALA A 217 -11.44 45.76 19.16
CA ALA A 217 -12.18 45.09 18.10
C ALA A 217 -12.41 46.13 16.98
N PRO A 218 -11.74 45.99 15.83
CA PRO A 218 -11.79 47.00 14.77
C PRO A 218 -13.17 47.06 14.11
N PRO A 219 -13.64 48.25 13.71
CA PRO A 219 -14.85 48.37 12.91
C PRO A 219 -14.66 47.71 11.53
N VAL A 220 -15.65 46.96 11.08
CA VAL A 220 -15.55 46.17 9.85
C VAL A 220 -16.87 46.10 9.09
N ILE A 221 -16.75 46.00 7.76
CA ILE A 221 -17.86 45.64 6.88
C ILE A 221 -18.27 44.18 7.10
N GLY A 222 -19.56 43.87 6.99
CA GLY A 222 -20.06 42.50 7.06
C GLY A 222 -21.57 42.45 6.88
N VAL A 223 -22.17 41.27 7.06
CA VAL A 223 -23.63 41.15 7.00
C VAL A 223 -24.28 41.84 8.20
N GLU A 224 -25.50 42.33 8.02
CA GLU A 224 -26.24 43.00 9.09
C GLU A 224 -26.63 42.04 10.23
N SER A 225 -26.39 42.46 11.47
CA SER A 225 -26.88 41.75 12.67
C SER A 225 -28.35 42.10 12.93
N SER A 226 -29.26 41.40 12.25
CA SER A 226 -30.72 41.59 12.35
C SER A 226 -31.50 40.27 12.37
N GLU A 227 -32.74 40.32 12.87
CA GLU A 227 -33.65 39.16 12.86
C GLU A 227 -33.92 38.68 11.43
N GLU A 228 -34.06 39.62 10.49
CA GLU A 228 -34.28 39.32 9.07
C GLU A 228 -33.10 38.55 8.48
N MET A 229 -31.87 38.91 8.81
CA MET A 229 -30.67 38.18 8.37
C MET A 229 -30.63 36.75 8.91
N LEU A 230 -30.91 36.58 10.20
CA LEU A 230 -30.97 35.28 10.84
C LEU A 230 -32.08 34.41 10.21
N GLN A 231 -33.27 34.97 10.04
CA GLN A 231 -34.38 34.29 9.38
C GLN A 231 -34.00 33.87 7.95
N TRP A 232 -33.36 34.75 7.18
CA TRP A 232 -32.95 34.44 5.81
C TRP A 232 -31.90 33.33 5.75
N ILE A 233 -30.88 33.35 6.62
CA ILE A 233 -29.87 32.27 6.70
C ILE A 233 -30.55 30.95 7.08
N TRP A 234 -31.45 30.98 8.06
CA TRP A 234 -32.19 29.80 8.50
C TRP A 234 -33.08 29.24 7.39
N GLU A 235 -33.87 30.07 6.72
CA GLU A 235 -34.83 29.61 5.71
C GLU A 235 -34.18 29.09 4.42
N ASN A 236 -32.94 29.49 4.12
CA ASN A 236 -32.21 29.00 2.95
C ASN A 236 -31.40 27.72 3.19
N ASP A 237 -31.43 27.16 4.40
CA ASP A 237 -30.79 25.88 4.71
C ASP A 237 -29.28 25.84 4.42
N PHE A 238 -28.57 26.93 4.71
CA PHE A 238 -27.12 26.94 4.55
C PHE A 238 -26.44 26.01 5.55
N ALA A 239 -25.52 25.17 5.05
CA ALA A 239 -24.73 24.26 5.89
C ALA A 239 -23.63 25.00 6.65
N ALA A 240 -23.08 26.06 6.05
CA ALA A 240 -22.06 26.94 6.59
C ALA A 240 -22.10 28.30 5.88
N VAL A 241 -21.57 29.33 6.53
CA VAL A 241 -21.43 30.67 5.95
C VAL A 241 -19.96 31.10 6.00
N ALA A 242 -19.51 31.87 5.01
CA ALA A 242 -18.12 32.30 4.92
C ALA A 242 -17.98 33.66 4.24
N GLY A 243 -16.91 34.38 4.57
CA GLY A 243 -16.57 35.64 3.92
C GLY A 243 -15.08 35.97 3.97
N ASP A 244 -14.72 37.09 3.36
CA ASP A 244 -13.35 37.61 3.30
C ASP A 244 -13.02 38.63 4.40
N MET A 245 -14.00 38.95 5.26
CA MET A 245 -13.85 39.82 6.42
C MET A 245 -13.42 39.06 7.69
N PRO A 246 -12.79 39.73 8.68
CA PRO A 246 -12.34 39.18 9.97
C PRO A 246 -13.46 38.96 11.01
N SER A 247 -14.70 39.26 10.63
CA SER A 247 -15.94 38.93 11.36
C SER A 247 -17.02 38.76 10.30
N PHE A 248 -17.74 37.64 10.26
CA PHE A 248 -18.76 37.44 9.22
C PHE A 248 -19.85 38.54 9.22
N GLU A 249 -20.27 38.97 10.42
CA GLU A 249 -21.16 40.11 10.59
C GLU A 249 -20.42 41.44 10.71
N ALA A 250 -21.09 42.53 10.36
CA ALA A 250 -20.57 43.88 10.51
C ALA A 250 -20.30 44.17 11.99
N TYR A 251 -19.15 44.78 12.29
CA TYR A 251 -18.74 45.08 13.67
C TYR A 251 -18.50 46.58 13.87
N PRO A 252 -18.92 47.18 15.00
CA PRO A 252 -19.81 46.61 16.02
C PRO A 252 -21.18 46.20 15.46
N PRO A 253 -21.84 45.18 16.04
CA PRO A 253 -23.11 44.69 15.54
C PRO A 253 -24.21 45.74 15.72
N GLN A 254 -25.14 45.80 14.77
CA GLN A 254 -26.26 46.75 14.80
C GLN A 254 -27.24 46.42 15.94
N SER A 255 -27.35 45.14 16.28
CA SER A 255 -28.10 44.66 17.44
C SER A 255 -27.29 43.60 18.17
N THR A 256 -27.10 43.78 19.47
CA THR A 256 -26.48 42.76 20.32
C THR A 256 -27.42 41.58 20.57
N ASP A 257 -28.72 41.71 20.34
CA ASP A 257 -29.69 40.61 20.50
C ASP A 257 -29.68 39.63 19.34
N PHE A 258 -29.17 40.06 18.18
CA PHE A 258 -29.07 39.28 16.95
C PHE A 258 -27.62 39.13 16.50
N PHE A 259 -26.71 38.93 17.46
CA PHE A 259 -25.29 38.75 17.16
C PHE A 259 -25.06 37.39 16.50
N LEU A 260 -24.74 37.37 15.20
CA LEU A 260 -24.72 36.16 14.38
C LEU A 260 -23.75 35.11 14.93
N HIS A 261 -22.61 35.49 15.49
CA HIS A 261 -21.67 34.53 16.08
C HIS A 261 -22.33 33.64 17.15
N GLU A 262 -23.19 34.21 18.01
CA GLU A 262 -23.90 33.46 19.05
C GLU A 262 -24.97 32.54 18.45
N TRP A 263 -25.76 33.08 17.52
CA TRP A 263 -26.88 32.36 16.92
C TRP A 263 -26.43 31.22 16.01
N LEU A 264 -25.45 31.49 15.14
CA LEU A 264 -24.95 30.52 14.18
C LEU A 264 -24.15 29.41 14.88
N LEU A 265 -23.13 29.75 15.69
CA LEU A 265 -22.27 28.73 16.31
C LEU A 265 -22.95 28.03 17.49
N ALA A 266 -23.34 28.78 18.52
CA ALA A 266 -23.89 28.19 19.74
C ALA A 266 -25.37 27.81 19.58
N GLY A 267 -26.17 28.60 18.86
CA GLY A 267 -27.59 28.34 18.66
C GLY A 267 -27.89 27.20 17.68
N TRP A 268 -27.34 27.26 16.47
CA TRP A 268 -27.74 26.39 15.36
C TRP A 268 -26.70 25.36 14.93
N GLY A 269 -25.45 25.55 15.31
CA GLY A 269 -24.36 24.71 14.80
C GLY A 269 -24.09 24.98 13.30
N VAL A 270 -24.11 26.24 12.88
CA VAL A 270 -23.70 26.70 11.55
C VAL A 270 -22.25 27.19 11.65
N PRO A 271 -21.28 26.55 11.00
CA PRO A 271 -19.90 27.03 10.96
C PRO A 271 -19.78 28.40 10.29
N ILE A 272 -18.89 29.23 10.83
CA ILE A 272 -18.54 30.54 10.28
C ILE A 272 -17.13 30.47 9.69
N GLY A 273 -16.99 30.91 8.46
CA GLY A 273 -15.74 30.99 7.74
C GLY A 273 -15.29 32.44 7.56
N GLU A 274 -14.05 32.75 7.92
CA GLU A 274 -13.54 34.12 7.91
C GLU A 274 -12.23 34.24 7.17
N LEU A 275 -11.93 35.44 6.68
CA LEU A 275 -10.67 35.77 6.01
C LEU A 275 -10.36 34.90 4.77
N PHE A 276 -11.37 34.41 4.06
CA PHE A 276 -11.16 33.69 2.79
C PHE A 276 -10.64 34.64 1.70
N ASP A 277 -9.68 34.20 0.88
CA ASP A 277 -9.31 34.91 -0.35
C ASP A 277 -10.30 34.57 -1.46
N LEU A 278 -11.28 35.46 -1.67
CA LEU A 278 -12.34 35.27 -2.65
C LEU A 278 -12.07 36.03 -3.97
N ASP A 279 -10.94 36.72 -4.11
CA ASP A 279 -10.67 37.60 -5.24
C ASP A 279 -10.54 36.85 -6.55
N ARG A 280 -9.74 35.77 -6.54
CA ARG A 280 -9.61 34.91 -7.70
C ARG A 280 -10.91 34.18 -8.00
N LEU A 281 -11.63 33.73 -6.98
CA LEU A 281 -12.90 33.03 -7.15
C LEU A 281 -13.94 33.91 -7.85
N ALA A 282 -14.08 35.16 -7.39
CA ALA A 282 -14.98 36.14 -7.99
C ALA A 282 -14.66 36.44 -9.46
N ARG A 283 -13.37 36.56 -9.81
CA ARG A 283 -12.94 36.74 -11.21
C ARG A 283 -13.35 35.55 -12.08
N GLU A 284 -13.10 34.33 -11.61
CA GLU A 284 -13.41 33.11 -12.36
C GLU A 284 -14.93 32.90 -12.49
N CYS A 285 -15.70 33.22 -11.45
CA CYS A 285 -17.16 33.18 -11.46
C CYS A 285 -17.73 34.19 -12.46
N ARG A 286 -17.21 35.42 -12.48
CA ARG A 286 -17.63 36.47 -13.43
C ARG A 286 -17.32 36.10 -14.87
N GLN A 287 -16.11 35.61 -15.13
CA GLN A 287 -15.70 35.19 -16.47
C GLN A 287 -16.63 34.10 -17.04
N ARG A 288 -17.21 33.26 -16.18
CA ARG A 288 -18.10 32.16 -16.57
C ARG A 288 -19.58 32.49 -16.43
N GLY A 289 -19.93 33.63 -15.84
CA GLY A 289 -21.30 33.95 -15.45
C GLY A 289 -21.92 32.89 -14.53
N ARG A 290 -21.09 32.21 -13.70
CA ARG A 290 -21.53 31.09 -12.84
C ARG A 290 -20.95 31.29 -11.44
N TYR A 291 -21.82 31.44 -10.46
CA TYR A 291 -21.46 31.76 -9.07
C TYR A 291 -21.71 30.62 -8.08
N SER A 292 -22.12 29.45 -8.57
CA SER A 292 -22.06 28.19 -7.81
C SER A 292 -20.90 27.32 -8.28
N PHE A 293 -20.32 26.57 -7.35
CA PHE A 293 -19.15 25.74 -7.56
C PHE A 293 -19.12 24.59 -6.56
N PHE A 294 -18.31 23.56 -6.85
CA PHE A 294 -17.98 22.56 -5.86
C PHE A 294 -16.94 23.13 -4.90
N PHE A 295 -17.22 23.09 -3.61
CA PHE A 295 -16.32 23.54 -2.55
C PHE A 295 -15.89 22.37 -1.68
N SER A 296 -14.60 22.32 -1.34
CA SER A 296 -14.05 21.30 -0.47
C SER A 296 -12.99 21.91 0.45
N SER A 297 -13.28 21.87 1.74
CA SER A 297 -12.41 22.35 2.81
C SER A 297 -12.35 21.31 3.91
N VAL A 298 -11.13 20.91 4.29
CA VAL A 298 -10.91 19.97 5.39
C VAL A 298 -10.10 20.69 6.47
N PRO A 299 -10.71 21.02 7.63
CA PRO A 299 -9.98 21.55 8.78
C PRO A 299 -8.81 20.66 9.22
N LEU A 300 -7.85 21.21 9.98
CA LEU A 300 -6.86 20.44 10.70
C LEU A 300 -7.56 19.52 11.70
N LYS A 301 -7.15 18.25 11.73
CA LYS A 301 -7.70 17.26 12.65
C LYS A 301 -7.08 17.44 14.04
N VAL A 302 -7.54 18.45 14.77
CA VAL A 302 -7.15 18.73 16.17
C VAL A 302 -8.28 18.28 17.10
N PRO A 303 -8.08 17.22 17.91
CA PRO A 303 -9.06 16.82 18.92
C PRO A 303 -9.39 17.96 19.87
N GLY A 304 -10.69 18.27 20.03
CA GLY A 304 -11.12 19.45 20.78
C GLY A 304 -10.72 20.79 20.14
N GLY A 305 -10.32 20.83 18.86
CA GLY A 305 -9.95 22.08 18.20
C GLY A 305 -11.10 23.09 18.20
N VAL A 306 -10.80 24.34 18.57
CA VAL A 306 -11.78 25.44 18.69
C VAL A 306 -12.14 26.05 17.34
N ALA A 307 -11.13 26.21 16.49
CA ALA A 307 -11.24 26.63 15.10
C ALA A 307 -10.08 25.98 14.34
N SER A 308 -10.05 26.15 13.03
CA SER A 308 -8.93 25.68 12.22
C SER A 308 -8.70 26.55 11.00
N ILE A 309 -7.42 26.69 10.64
CA ILE A 309 -7.04 27.06 9.29
C ILE A 309 -7.44 25.95 8.30
N VAL A 310 -7.71 26.31 7.05
CA VAL A 310 -8.18 25.36 6.04
C VAL A 310 -7.01 24.57 5.43
N ARG A 311 -7.16 23.24 5.31
CA ARG A 311 -6.33 22.41 4.43
C ARG A 311 -7.14 22.04 3.18
N ARG A 312 -6.50 22.11 2.02
CA ARG A 312 -7.06 21.58 0.76
C ARG A 312 -7.29 20.07 0.84
N SER A 313 -8.51 19.61 0.51
CA SER A 313 -8.72 18.26 0.02
C SER A 313 -8.27 18.22 -1.45
N GLN A 314 -7.31 17.36 -1.79
CA GLN A 314 -7.04 17.00 -3.18
C GLN A 314 -7.79 15.71 -3.48
N ASP A 315 -9.07 15.81 -3.79
CA ASP A 315 -9.81 14.69 -4.31
C ASP A 315 -9.67 14.61 -5.84
N ARG A 316 -9.22 13.46 -6.35
CA ARG A 316 -9.12 13.17 -7.79
C ARG A 316 -10.43 12.52 -8.22
N SER A 317 -11.47 13.30 -8.54
CA SER A 317 -12.70 12.77 -9.14
C SER A 317 -12.74 13.04 -10.66
N ASN A 318 -12.51 11.99 -11.44
CA ASN A 318 -12.91 11.93 -12.85
C ASN A 318 -14.34 11.36 -12.86
N GLY A 319 -15.34 12.18 -13.19
CA GLY A 319 -16.74 11.80 -13.22
C GLY A 319 -17.01 10.55 -14.09
N ARG A 320 -17.56 9.51 -13.46
CA ARG A 320 -18.31 8.44 -14.13
C ARG A 320 -19.76 8.59 -13.71
N SER A 321 -20.69 8.46 -14.66
CA SER A 321 -22.09 8.26 -14.31
C SER A 321 -22.22 6.93 -13.56
N PRO A 322 -22.89 6.87 -12.40
CA PRO A 322 -23.06 5.65 -11.63
C PRO A 322 -23.90 4.59 -12.38
N VAL A 323 -24.67 5.00 -13.40
CA VAL A 323 -25.50 4.11 -14.20
C VAL A 323 -25.28 4.39 -15.69
N ALA A 324 -24.75 3.41 -16.41
CA ALA A 324 -24.65 3.47 -17.87
C ALA A 324 -26.03 3.23 -18.51
N CYS A 325 -26.39 4.01 -19.53
CA CYS A 325 -27.59 3.73 -20.33
C CYS A 325 -27.48 2.36 -21.00
N ASN A 326 -28.62 1.75 -21.34
CA ASN A 326 -28.68 0.38 -21.86
C ASN A 326 -27.78 0.16 -23.08
N ARG A 327 -27.69 1.15 -24.00
CA ARG A 327 -26.85 1.06 -25.19
C ARG A 327 -25.36 1.06 -24.88
N CYS A 328 -24.89 1.98 -24.04
CA CYS A 328 -23.48 2.02 -23.63
C CYS A 328 -23.12 0.83 -22.73
N ARG A 329 -24.08 0.34 -21.93
CA ARG A 329 -23.95 -0.89 -21.13
C ARG A 329 -23.78 -2.11 -22.03
N ASN A 330 -24.63 -2.28 -23.04
CA ASN A 330 -24.57 -3.40 -23.99
C ASN A 330 -23.31 -3.37 -24.87
N ARG A 331 -22.82 -2.18 -25.21
CA ARG A 331 -21.59 -2.01 -26.00
C ARG A 331 -20.32 -2.03 -25.16
N LYS A 332 -20.41 -2.15 -23.83
CA LYS A 332 -19.29 -2.04 -22.88
C LYS A 332 -18.43 -0.78 -23.11
N THR A 333 -19.03 0.31 -23.60
CA THR A 333 -18.36 1.59 -23.89
C THR A 333 -18.66 2.64 -22.82
N ARG A 334 -17.72 3.57 -22.59
CA ARG A 334 -17.83 4.58 -21.53
C ARG A 334 -19.08 5.45 -21.72
N CYS A 335 -20.00 5.40 -20.76
CA CYS A 335 -21.22 6.20 -20.76
C CYS A 335 -21.02 7.48 -19.95
N ALA A 336 -21.04 8.62 -20.63
CA ALA A 336 -20.88 9.94 -20.01
C ALA A 336 -22.22 10.61 -19.61
N GLY A 337 -23.36 9.91 -19.78
CA GLY A 337 -24.68 10.52 -19.58
C GLY A 337 -25.18 10.46 -18.13
N ASN A 338 -25.88 11.52 -17.71
CA ASN A 338 -26.52 11.66 -16.40
C ASN A 338 -28.05 11.53 -16.60
N PRO A 339 -28.71 10.45 -16.09
CA PRO A 339 -30.16 10.29 -16.24
C PRO A 339 -30.90 11.53 -15.73
N PRO A 340 -31.97 12.02 -16.40
CA PRO A 340 -32.72 11.41 -17.50
C PRO A 340 -32.22 11.81 -18.91
N HIS A 341 -31.09 12.50 -19.03
CA HIS A 341 -30.63 13.02 -20.32
C HIS A 341 -29.86 11.97 -21.14
N PRO A 342 -30.02 11.97 -22.48
CA PRO A 342 -29.32 11.03 -23.34
C PRO A 342 -27.80 11.25 -23.28
N CYS A 343 -27.02 10.18 -23.20
CA CYS A 343 -25.56 10.30 -23.12
C CYS A 343 -24.97 10.77 -24.46
N ALA A 344 -23.85 11.50 -24.42
CA ALA A 344 -23.18 12.02 -25.62
C ALA A 344 -22.94 10.94 -26.68
N ALA A 345 -22.49 9.76 -26.25
CA ALA A 345 -22.25 8.62 -27.15
C ALA A 345 -23.51 8.03 -27.82
N CYS A 346 -24.71 8.33 -27.32
CA CYS A 346 -25.99 7.99 -27.97
C CYS A 346 -26.50 9.14 -28.83
N VAL A 347 -26.27 10.39 -28.42
CA VAL A 347 -26.60 11.59 -29.21
C VAL A 347 -25.79 11.65 -30.50
N ASP A 348 -24.49 11.39 -30.45
CA ASP A 348 -23.57 11.49 -31.59
C ASP A 348 -23.88 10.51 -32.73
N VAL A 349 -24.64 9.48 -32.44
CA VAL A 349 -25.02 8.39 -33.36
C VAL A 349 -26.54 8.32 -33.59
N GLY A 350 -27.30 9.30 -33.06
CA GLY A 350 -28.73 9.45 -33.30
C GLY A 350 -29.62 8.36 -32.69
N GLU A 351 -29.16 7.68 -31.62
CA GLU A 351 -29.84 6.53 -31.02
C GLU A 351 -30.51 6.88 -29.68
N THR A 352 -31.64 6.22 -29.39
CA THR A 352 -32.43 6.54 -28.17
C THR A 352 -31.76 6.00 -26.91
N CYS A 353 -31.61 6.85 -25.89
CA CYS A 353 -30.86 6.55 -24.67
C CYS A 353 -31.80 6.29 -23.48
N VAL A 354 -31.85 5.05 -22.99
CA VAL A 354 -32.79 4.60 -21.94
C VAL A 354 -32.03 4.08 -20.71
N TYR A 355 -32.54 4.40 -19.52
CA TYR A 355 -32.03 3.98 -18.21
C TYR A 355 -33.16 3.26 -17.43
N SER A 356 -32.93 2.05 -16.93
CA SER A 356 -33.93 1.27 -16.16
C SER A 356 -33.60 1.23 -14.67
N GLU A 357 -34.60 1.35 -13.79
CA GLU A 357 -34.45 1.31 -12.32
C GLU A 357 -34.07 -0.08 -11.80
N ALA A 358 -33.26 -0.14 -10.73
CA ALA A 358 -32.87 -1.37 -10.04
C ALA A 358 -33.68 -1.56 -8.74
N GLU A 359 -34.07 -2.81 -8.44
CA GLU A 359 -34.90 -3.19 -7.28
C GLU A 359 -34.22 -2.91 -5.92
N LYS A 360 -34.98 -2.36 -4.95
CA LYS A 360 -34.48 -2.04 -3.60
C LYS A 360 -34.23 -3.30 -2.76
N ARG A 361 -33.00 -3.51 -2.28
CA ARG A 361 -32.66 -4.47 -1.21
C ARG A 361 -32.68 -3.78 0.17
N VAL A 362 -33.22 -4.47 1.17
CA VAL A 362 -33.21 -4.03 2.59
C VAL A 362 -32.14 -4.82 3.35
N SER A 363 -31.31 -4.14 4.14
CA SER A 363 -30.28 -4.74 4.99
C SER A 363 -30.83 -5.12 6.37
N ILE A 364 -30.55 -6.34 6.82
CA ILE A 364 -30.87 -6.86 8.16
C ILE A 364 -29.59 -7.38 8.81
N THR A 365 -29.46 -7.26 10.14
CA THR A 365 -28.25 -7.70 10.86
C THR A 365 -28.12 -9.22 10.92
N GLU A 366 -26.89 -9.75 10.99
CA GLU A 366 -26.60 -11.21 11.09
C GLU A 366 -27.39 -11.88 12.24
N ARG A 367 -27.57 -11.17 13.35
CA ARG A 367 -28.34 -11.63 14.51
C ARG A 367 -29.84 -11.72 14.20
N GLU A 368 -30.41 -10.70 13.55
CA GLU A 368 -31.81 -10.70 13.09
C GLU A 368 -32.03 -11.76 12.02
N TYR A 369 -31.08 -11.95 11.09
CA TYR A 369 -31.13 -12.99 10.07
C TYR A 369 -31.15 -14.39 10.69
N ARG A 370 -30.28 -14.66 11.67
CA ARG A 370 -30.27 -15.95 12.39
C ARG A 370 -31.54 -16.15 13.23
N GLN A 371 -32.09 -15.09 13.82
CA GLN A 371 -33.33 -15.13 14.59
C GLN A 371 -34.57 -15.36 13.70
N LEU A 372 -34.63 -14.72 12.53
CA LEU A 372 -35.68 -14.96 11.53
C LEU A 372 -35.58 -16.37 10.93
N LYS A 373 -34.35 -16.88 10.73
CA LYS A 373 -34.10 -18.24 10.22
C LYS A 373 -34.46 -19.31 11.26
N SER A 374 -34.29 -19.04 12.56
CA SER A 374 -34.71 -19.95 13.63
C SER A 374 -36.23 -19.93 13.83
N GLN A 375 -36.88 -18.76 13.73
CA GLN A 375 -38.34 -18.63 13.76
C GLN A 375 -39.01 -19.28 12.54
N SER A 376 -38.42 -19.14 11.35
CA SER A 376 -38.86 -19.82 10.13
C SER A 376 -38.78 -21.34 10.26
N ARG A 377 -37.68 -21.87 10.82
CA ARG A 377 -37.52 -23.30 11.08
C ARG A 377 -38.53 -23.82 12.11
N ALA A 378 -38.83 -23.05 13.15
CA ALA A 378 -39.85 -23.41 14.14
C ALA A 378 -41.28 -23.45 13.54
N HIS A 379 -41.62 -22.51 12.65
CA HIS A 379 -42.92 -22.51 11.95
C HIS A 379 -43.06 -23.59 10.87
N SER A 380 -41.97 -24.00 10.21
CA SER A 380 -41.99 -25.12 9.26
C SER A 380 -42.18 -26.49 9.91
N VAL A 381 -41.82 -26.63 11.19
CA VAL A 381 -41.99 -27.90 11.94
C VAL A 381 -43.41 -28.02 12.53
N GLN A 382 -44.09 -26.90 12.83
CA GLN A 382 -45.50 -26.93 13.25
C GLN A 382 -46.51 -27.10 12.10
N SER A 383 -46.14 -26.79 10.85
CA SER A 383 -47.04 -26.91 9.69
C SER A 383 -47.06 -28.30 9.03
N HIS A 384 -46.12 -29.20 9.38
CA HIS A 384 -46.09 -30.59 8.87
C HIS A 384 -46.69 -31.65 9.83
N ALA A 385 -47.23 -31.24 10.98
CA ALA A 385 -47.86 -32.16 11.93
C ALA A 385 -49.42 -32.08 11.97
N HIS A 386 -50.07 -31.40 11.01
CA HIS A 386 -51.53 -31.18 11.06
C HIS A 386 -52.32 -31.43 9.76
N SER A 387 -51.81 -32.19 8.79
CA SER A 387 -52.63 -32.60 7.63
C SER A 387 -52.37 -34.04 7.15
N GLN A 388 -52.54 -35.00 8.07
CA GLN A 388 -52.97 -36.35 7.70
C GLN A 388 -54.16 -36.76 8.57
N SER A 389 -55.37 -36.38 8.14
CA SER A 389 -56.58 -37.14 8.46
C SER A 389 -57.72 -36.79 7.49
N GLN A 390 -58.16 -37.84 6.79
CA GLN A 390 -59.54 -38.09 6.32
C GLN A 390 -60.03 -37.49 4.99
N SER A 391 -60.17 -38.41 4.02
CA SER A 391 -61.12 -38.44 2.89
C SER A 391 -62.60 -38.45 3.36
N PRO A 392 -63.68 -38.40 2.51
CA PRO A 392 -63.92 -39.38 1.42
C PRO A 392 -64.77 -38.95 0.19
N PHE A 393 -64.81 -39.91 -0.76
CA PHE A 393 -65.82 -40.22 -1.81
C PHE A 393 -65.64 -39.78 -3.28
N GLN A 394 -64.99 -40.71 -4.01
CA GLN A 394 -65.46 -41.49 -5.18
C GLN A 394 -66.72 -41.08 -5.97
N ALA A 395 -66.57 -41.08 -7.30
CA ALA A 395 -67.48 -41.74 -8.24
C ALA A 395 -66.66 -42.59 -9.23
N VAL A 396 -67.15 -43.79 -9.55
CA VAL A 396 -66.42 -44.88 -10.24
C VAL A 396 -67.06 -45.25 -11.57
N ARG A 397 -66.21 -45.75 -12.47
CA ARG A 397 -66.40 -46.71 -13.60
C ARG A 397 -66.25 -46.06 -14.99
N GLY A 398 -65.48 -46.60 -15.94
CA GLY A 398 -64.64 -47.81 -15.94
C GLY A 398 -64.15 -48.18 -17.36
N SER A 399 -63.15 -49.07 -17.39
CA SER A 399 -62.76 -50.08 -18.41
C SER A 399 -62.01 -49.74 -19.73
N SER A 400 -60.77 -50.29 -19.78
CA SER A 400 -60.20 -51.32 -20.69
C SER A 400 -59.42 -50.99 -21.98
N ILE A 401 -58.10 -51.25 -21.92
CA ILE A 401 -57.23 -52.17 -22.71
C ILE A 401 -57.19 -52.12 -24.27
N ALA A 402 -55.97 -51.76 -24.75
CA ALA A 402 -55.09 -52.29 -25.82
C ALA A 402 -55.38 -52.23 -27.35
N GLU A 403 -54.32 -51.76 -28.03
CA GLU A 403 -53.53 -52.34 -29.15
C GLU A 403 -53.75 -52.01 -30.64
N SER A 404 -52.59 -51.72 -31.27
CA SER A 404 -52.18 -51.86 -32.69
C SER A 404 -52.73 -50.79 -33.69
N ASP A 405 -52.03 -50.27 -34.70
CA ASP A 405 -50.73 -50.62 -35.29
C ASP A 405 -50.28 -49.65 -36.43
N TRP A 406 -49.00 -49.74 -36.83
CA TRP A 406 -48.35 -49.41 -38.14
C TRP A 406 -47.92 -47.97 -38.58
N HIS A 407 -46.58 -47.82 -38.58
CA HIS A 407 -45.66 -47.49 -39.70
C HIS A 407 -45.43 -46.05 -40.22
N SER A 408 -44.19 -45.54 -40.08
CA SER A 408 -43.11 -45.60 -41.12
C SER A 408 -41.92 -44.65 -40.84
N SER A 409 -40.69 -45.14 -41.04
CA SER A 409 -39.42 -44.36 -41.19
C SER A 409 -38.93 -44.43 -42.65
N PRO A 410 -37.83 -43.74 -43.07
CA PRO A 410 -36.51 -44.43 -43.10
C PRO A 410 -35.19 -43.56 -43.04
N SER A 411 -34.14 -44.14 -42.40
CA SER A 411 -32.69 -44.32 -42.73
C SER A 411 -31.62 -43.23 -43.10
N GLY A 412 -30.57 -43.12 -42.22
CA GLY A 412 -29.06 -43.04 -42.31
C GLY A 412 -28.20 -42.59 -43.54
N PRO A 413 -26.83 -42.69 -43.52
CA PRO A 413 -25.80 -42.24 -42.53
C PRO A 413 -24.51 -41.57 -43.15
N SER A 414 -23.55 -41.13 -42.28
CA SER A 414 -22.07 -41.01 -42.42
C SER A 414 -21.32 -39.65 -42.66
N SER A 415 -20.21 -39.49 -41.92
CA SER A 415 -18.93 -38.74 -42.14
C SER A 415 -18.52 -37.64 -41.11
N VAL A 416 -17.24 -37.67 -40.72
CA VAL A 416 -16.43 -36.75 -39.84
C VAL A 416 -15.13 -36.47 -40.66
N PRO A 417 -14.31 -35.39 -40.55
CA PRO A 417 -14.11 -34.43 -39.45
C PRO A 417 -13.94 -32.91 -39.81
N SER A 418 -13.81 -32.09 -38.75
CA SER A 418 -13.02 -30.83 -38.65
C SER A 418 -13.60 -29.52 -39.22
N THR A 419 -14.02 -28.59 -38.34
CA THR A 419 -13.33 -27.31 -38.02
C THR A 419 -14.20 -26.38 -37.15
N ALA A 420 -13.59 -25.88 -36.06
CA ALA A 420 -13.88 -24.64 -35.33
C ALA A 420 -15.31 -24.34 -34.80
N ALA A 421 -15.54 -24.63 -33.52
CA ALA A 421 -16.53 -23.95 -32.66
C ALA A 421 -15.80 -23.57 -31.35
N ARG A 422 -15.60 -22.28 -30.99
CA ARG A 422 -16.58 -21.31 -30.45
C ARG A 422 -17.51 -21.92 -29.39
N TYR A 423 -17.07 -21.85 -28.14
CA TYR A 423 -17.90 -21.80 -26.93
C TYR A 423 -17.52 -20.49 -26.23
N SER A 424 -18.37 -19.46 -26.08
CA SER A 424 -19.61 -19.37 -25.30
C SER A 424 -19.36 -19.54 -23.79
N GLU A 425 -18.67 -18.56 -23.17
CA GLU A 425 -18.71 -18.36 -21.72
C GLU A 425 -19.96 -17.57 -21.33
N SER A 426 -20.80 -18.20 -20.53
CA SER A 426 -21.90 -17.61 -19.79
C SER A 426 -21.36 -16.71 -18.67
N GLU A 427 -21.46 -15.37 -18.84
CA GLU A 427 -21.14 -14.38 -17.80
C GLU A 427 -22.20 -14.45 -16.67
N VAL A 428 -21.82 -15.06 -15.55
CA VAL A 428 -22.48 -14.86 -14.25
C VAL A 428 -22.03 -13.48 -13.70
N PRO A 429 -22.93 -12.57 -13.28
CA PRO A 429 -22.54 -11.22 -12.88
C PRO A 429 -21.94 -11.19 -11.48
N PHE A 430 -20.69 -10.74 -11.34
CA PHE A 430 -20.09 -10.49 -10.02
C PHE A 430 -20.30 -9.02 -9.62
N GLU A 431 -21.20 -8.84 -8.66
CA GLU A 431 -21.21 -7.73 -7.70
C GLU A 431 -19.79 -7.51 -7.14
N ARG A 432 -19.43 -6.25 -6.87
CA ARG A 432 -18.31 -5.92 -5.99
C ARG A 432 -18.44 -4.49 -5.48
N ASP A 433 -19.31 -4.36 -4.49
CA ASP A 433 -18.94 -3.66 -3.27
C ASP A 433 -17.87 -4.50 -2.56
N ASP A 434 -16.82 -3.84 -2.10
CA ASP A 434 -15.95 -4.25 -0.97
C ASP A 434 -14.82 -3.23 -0.83
N TRP A 435 -15.17 -2.11 -0.21
CA TRP A 435 -14.25 -1.13 0.34
C TRP A 435 -13.85 -1.62 1.75
N TRP A 436 -12.80 -2.42 1.88
CA TRP A 436 -12.26 -2.71 3.21
C TRP A 436 -10.77 -3.05 3.20
N PHE A 437 -10.01 -2.15 3.82
CA PHE A 437 -8.80 -2.44 4.56
C PHE A 437 -9.28 -2.71 6.00
N LYS A 438 -9.26 -3.97 6.44
CA LYS A 438 -9.29 -4.36 7.86
C LYS A 438 -8.09 -5.28 8.07
N GLY A 439 -7.21 -4.92 9.00
CA GLY A 439 -6.00 -5.68 9.34
C GLY A 439 -4.79 -4.77 9.55
N VAL A 440 -4.29 -4.70 10.79
CA VAL A 440 -3.12 -3.91 11.23
C VAL A 440 -1.85 -4.78 11.19
N ASP A 441 -1.91 -5.95 10.53
CA ASP A 441 -1.05 -7.11 10.83
C ASP A 441 0.25 -7.21 10.01
N ASN A 442 0.47 -6.30 9.06
CA ASN A 442 1.69 -6.26 8.24
C ASN A 442 2.69 -5.18 8.70
N LEU A 443 2.53 -4.67 9.93
CA LEU A 443 3.39 -3.68 10.55
C LEU A 443 4.27 -4.32 11.63
N LEU A 444 5.59 -4.29 11.42
CA LEU A 444 6.58 -4.83 12.34
C LEU A 444 7.25 -3.70 13.11
N LEU A 445 7.26 -3.79 14.45
CA LEU A 445 7.95 -2.83 15.29
C LEU A 445 9.48 -2.96 15.13
N ASN A 446 10.16 -1.84 14.90
CA ASN A 446 11.61 -1.77 14.79
C ASN A 446 12.28 -1.34 16.12
N ARG A 447 13.62 -1.19 16.14
CA ARG A 447 14.40 -0.72 17.32
C ARG A 447 14.08 0.73 17.74
N SER A 448 13.59 1.59 16.84
CA SER A 448 13.19 2.97 17.18
C SER A 448 11.78 3.05 17.76
N GLY A 449 11.06 1.93 17.88
CA GLY A 449 9.67 1.89 18.33
C GLY A 449 8.68 2.29 17.24
N GLU A 450 9.11 2.33 15.98
CA GLU A 450 8.26 2.65 14.82
C GLU A 450 7.83 1.38 14.09
N HIS A 451 6.64 1.42 13.52
CA HIS A 451 6.06 0.31 12.77
C HIS A 451 6.47 0.39 11.30
N HIS A 452 7.09 -0.67 10.79
CA HIS A 452 7.55 -0.80 9.40
C HIS A 452 6.72 -1.84 8.65
N PHE A 453 6.38 -1.55 7.41
CA PHE A 453 5.57 -2.45 6.60
C PHE A 453 6.39 -3.61 6.04
N VAL A 454 5.92 -4.84 6.24
CA VAL A 454 6.42 -6.06 5.58
C VAL A 454 5.24 -6.87 5.08
N GLY A 455 5.09 -6.97 3.76
CA GLY A 455 3.90 -7.56 3.16
C GLY A 455 3.88 -9.10 3.13
N PRO A 456 2.73 -9.71 2.78
CA PRO A 456 2.47 -11.16 2.87
C PRO A 456 3.28 -12.03 1.91
N SER A 457 3.83 -11.47 0.83
CA SER A 457 4.71 -12.22 -0.08
C SER A 457 6.12 -12.45 0.51
N SER A 458 6.50 -11.70 1.56
CA SER A 458 7.79 -11.83 2.21
C SER A 458 7.90 -13.13 3.00
N ALA A 459 8.97 -13.90 2.75
CA ALA A 459 9.28 -15.09 3.56
C ALA A 459 9.54 -14.73 5.04
N THR A 460 9.94 -13.48 5.32
CA THR A 460 10.08 -12.95 6.68
C THR A 460 8.75 -12.80 7.37
N ASN A 461 7.77 -12.18 6.71
CA ASN A 461 6.44 -12.01 7.28
C ASN A 461 5.81 -13.37 7.59
N LEU A 462 5.96 -14.32 6.67
CA LEU A 462 5.49 -15.69 6.85
C LEU A 462 6.14 -16.39 8.06
N ALA A 463 7.47 -16.35 8.18
CA ALA A 463 8.16 -16.99 9.30
C ALA A 463 7.75 -16.36 10.65
N LYS A 464 7.48 -15.05 10.68
CA LYS A 464 6.94 -14.37 11.86
C LYS A 464 5.52 -14.84 12.21
N ARG A 465 4.64 -14.98 11.21
CA ARG A 465 3.28 -15.49 11.41
C ARG A 465 3.28 -16.88 12.03
N LEU A 466 4.27 -17.71 11.71
CA LEU A 466 4.38 -19.08 12.23
C LEU A 466 4.94 -19.16 13.65
N ASN A 467 5.72 -18.17 14.10
CA ASN A 467 6.29 -18.13 15.45
C ASN A 467 6.36 -16.69 16.00
N PRO A 468 5.22 -16.08 16.36
CA PRO A 468 5.14 -14.68 16.78
C PRO A 468 5.86 -14.40 18.12
N GLY A 469 6.07 -15.41 18.95
CA GLY A 469 6.78 -15.32 20.23
C GLY A 469 8.32 -15.35 20.13
N SER A 470 8.87 -15.55 18.93
CA SER A 470 10.31 -15.66 18.75
C SER A 470 11.03 -14.32 18.96
N THR A 471 11.92 -14.26 19.95
CA THR A 471 12.82 -13.09 20.15
C THR A 471 13.89 -13.00 19.06
N ASN A 472 14.10 -14.08 18.31
CA ASN A 472 14.99 -14.11 17.16
C ASN A 472 14.46 -13.29 15.99
N LEU A 473 13.17 -12.92 15.94
CA LEU A 473 12.55 -12.08 14.90
C LEU A 473 13.18 -10.67 14.73
N ALA A 474 14.11 -10.28 15.59
CA ALA A 474 14.87 -9.03 15.51
C ALA A 474 15.91 -8.97 14.36
N TRP A 475 15.94 -9.90 13.41
CA TRP A 475 16.86 -9.84 12.25
C TRP A 475 16.46 -8.80 11.20
N ASP A 476 15.20 -8.37 11.13
CA ASP A 476 14.82 -7.13 10.42
C ASP A 476 15.39 -5.87 11.10
N VAL A 477 15.91 -6.04 12.33
CA VAL A 477 16.34 -4.98 13.24
C VAL A 477 17.86 -5.03 13.50
N ARG A 478 18.55 -6.11 13.09
CA ARG A 478 20.01 -6.17 13.00
C ARG A 478 20.41 -5.97 11.54
N PRO A 479 20.90 -4.78 11.14
CA PRO A 479 21.77 -4.73 9.96
C PRO A 479 22.92 -5.71 10.21
N LEU A 480 23.65 -6.14 9.18
CA LEU A 480 24.86 -6.98 9.38
C LEU A 480 25.87 -6.38 10.40
N TYR A 481 25.68 -5.11 10.80
CA TYR A 481 26.51 -4.29 11.68
C TYR A 481 25.62 -3.29 12.47
N ASP A 482 25.93 -3.06 13.75
CA ASP A 482 25.03 -2.38 14.70
C ASP A 482 24.98 -0.84 14.58
N ASP A 483 25.94 -0.21 13.90
CA ASP A 483 26.05 1.26 13.86
C ASP A 483 25.54 1.88 12.54
N PRO A 484 24.32 2.47 12.51
CA PRO A 484 23.83 3.22 11.35
C PRO A 484 24.63 4.51 11.08
N THR A 485 25.41 5.02 12.05
CA THR A 485 26.28 6.18 11.83
C THR A 485 27.48 5.85 10.94
N SER A 486 27.86 4.57 10.84
CA SER A 486 28.92 4.09 9.94
C SER A 486 28.67 4.36 8.46
N LEU A 487 27.40 4.53 8.05
CA LEU A 487 27.00 4.88 6.68
C LEU A 487 26.82 6.40 6.47
N ARG A 488 27.01 7.25 7.49
CA ARG A 488 26.99 8.71 7.31
C ARG A 488 28.14 9.09 6.38
N ARG A 489 27.87 9.97 5.42
CA ARG A 489 28.91 10.58 4.55
C ARG A 489 30.00 11.21 5.44
N PRO A 490 31.22 10.66 5.51
CA PRO A 490 32.30 11.18 6.35
C PRO A 490 32.80 12.54 5.83
N ILE A 491 33.26 13.40 6.75
CA ILE A 491 33.69 14.79 6.44
C ILE A 491 35.04 14.84 5.68
N ALA A 492 35.88 13.79 5.79
CA ALA A 492 37.23 13.77 5.22
C ALA A 492 37.26 13.46 3.70
N ARG A 493 38.05 14.23 2.95
CA ARG A 493 38.13 14.23 1.47
C ARG A 493 39.13 13.21 0.86
N SER A 494 39.60 12.22 1.62
CA SER A 494 40.57 11.24 1.13
C SER A 494 39.90 10.04 0.44
N LEU A 495 40.55 9.50 -0.60
CA LEU A 495 40.19 8.22 -1.21
C LEU A 495 40.57 7.05 -0.28
N PRO A 496 39.86 5.91 -0.33
CA PRO A 496 40.36 4.70 0.32
C PRO A 496 41.64 4.24 -0.38
N GLN A 497 42.47 3.49 0.33
CA GLN A 497 43.55 2.75 -0.32
C GLN A 497 42.94 1.85 -1.39
N LEU A 498 43.29 2.11 -2.65
CA LEU A 498 42.84 1.32 -3.78
C LEU A 498 43.66 0.02 -3.86
N PRO A 499 43.06 -1.08 -4.33
CA PRO A 499 43.81 -2.29 -4.65
C PRO A 499 44.80 -2.04 -5.80
N THR A 500 45.65 -3.00 -6.15
CA THR A 500 46.42 -2.89 -7.40
C THR A 500 45.46 -2.87 -8.60
N PHE A 501 45.84 -2.20 -9.69
CA PHE A 501 45.03 -2.09 -10.90
C PHE A 501 44.57 -3.48 -11.41
N GLU A 502 45.49 -4.44 -11.47
CA GLU A 502 45.19 -5.82 -11.86
C GLU A 502 44.23 -6.53 -10.89
N PHE A 503 44.34 -6.27 -9.59
CA PHE A 503 43.39 -6.84 -8.63
C PHE A 503 42.01 -6.21 -8.76
N ALA A 504 41.90 -4.90 -9.04
CA ALA A 504 40.61 -4.26 -9.33
C ALA A 504 39.93 -4.85 -10.58
N LYS A 505 40.70 -5.15 -11.63
CA LYS A 505 40.19 -5.85 -12.82
C LYS A 505 39.65 -7.24 -12.48
N ARG A 506 40.33 -7.99 -11.60
CA ARG A 506 39.82 -9.29 -11.11
C ARG A 506 38.53 -9.14 -10.32
N LEU A 507 38.46 -8.15 -9.42
CA LEU A 507 37.24 -7.87 -8.64
C LEU A 507 36.04 -7.54 -9.54
N PHE A 508 36.26 -6.83 -10.65
CA PHE A 508 35.22 -6.61 -11.65
C PHE A 508 34.67 -7.92 -12.21
N TRP A 509 35.54 -8.83 -12.66
CA TRP A 509 35.08 -10.10 -13.24
C TRP A 509 34.36 -10.99 -12.22
N VAL A 510 34.78 -10.96 -10.95
CA VAL A 510 34.05 -11.62 -9.86
C VAL A 510 32.65 -11.03 -9.74
N GLN A 511 32.51 -9.71 -9.61
CA GLN A 511 31.20 -9.06 -9.54
C GLN A 511 30.36 -9.34 -10.80
N TYR A 512 31.00 -9.34 -11.97
CA TYR A 512 30.35 -9.51 -13.27
C TYR A 512 29.70 -10.89 -13.40
N ALA A 513 30.35 -11.95 -12.90
CA ALA A 513 29.79 -13.30 -12.90
C ALA A 513 28.50 -13.44 -12.07
N TYR A 514 28.36 -12.64 -11.01
CA TYR A 514 27.22 -12.72 -10.07
C TYR A 514 26.09 -11.73 -10.41
N ILE A 515 26.43 -10.52 -10.84
CA ILE A 515 25.48 -9.41 -11.07
C ILE A 515 25.44 -9.02 -12.54
N GLY A 516 26.61 -8.96 -13.19
CA GLY A 516 26.77 -8.39 -14.54
C GLY A 516 25.96 -9.09 -15.61
N THR A 517 25.64 -10.37 -15.42
CA THR A 517 24.90 -11.19 -16.37
C THR A 517 23.38 -11.10 -16.17
N ILE A 518 22.91 -10.88 -14.94
CA ILE A 518 21.48 -10.79 -14.61
C ILE A 518 20.93 -9.36 -14.52
N PHE A 519 21.79 -8.35 -14.30
CA PHE A 519 21.41 -6.93 -14.23
C PHE A 519 22.28 -5.99 -15.09
N SER A 520 23.14 -6.50 -15.99
CA SER A 520 23.92 -5.75 -17.01
C SER A 520 24.15 -4.23 -16.79
N LEU A 521 24.67 -3.81 -15.63
CA LEU A 521 24.78 -2.39 -15.24
C LEU A 521 26.00 -1.68 -15.84
N ILE A 522 26.99 -2.42 -16.34
CA ILE A 522 28.21 -1.85 -16.92
C ILE A 522 28.85 -2.83 -17.91
N HIS A 523 29.38 -2.30 -19.01
CA HIS A 523 30.12 -3.10 -19.99
C HIS A 523 31.60 -3.22 -19.62
N PRO A 524 32.27 -4.37 -19.83
CA PRO A 524 33.69 -4.57 -19.47
C PRO A 524 34.64 -3.48 -19.99
N ARG A 525 34.50 -3.07 -21.26
CA ARG A 525 35.32 -1.99 -21.85
C ARG A 525 35.14 -0.65 -21.13
N GLN A 526 33.89 -0.27 -20.84
CA GLN A 526 33.59 0.98 -20.13
C GLN A 526 34.10 0.95 -18.69
N PHE A 527 34.10 -0.23 -18.04
CA PHE A 527 34.70 -0.37 -16.72
C PHE A 527 36.20 -0.12 -16.76
N GLU A 528 36.91 -0.70 -17.73
CA GLU A 528 38.36 -0.54 -17.86
C GLU A 528 38.75 0.92 -18.11
N GLU A 529 38.03 1.63 -18.98
CA GLU A 529 38.21 3.08 -19.21
C GLU A 529 37.99 3.89 -17.91
N ARG A 530 36.94 3.58 -17.16
CA ARG A 530 36.63 4.23 -15.88
C ARG A 530 37.66 3.90 -14.79
N LEU A 531 38.20 2.68 -14.80
CA LEU A 531 39.23 2.25 -13.88
C LEU A 531 40.52 3.02 -14.12
N GLU A 532 40.91 3.22 -15.38
CA GLU A 532 42.08 4.03 -15.75
C GLU A 532 41.97 5.46 -15.21
N ILE A 533 40.78 6.08 -15.32
CA ILE A 533 40.51 7.42 -14.76
C ILE A 533 40.74 7.43 -13.24
N VAL A 534 40.15 6.47 -12.52
CA VAL A 534 40.22 6.43 -11.04
C VAL A 534 41.65 6.24 -10.51
N TYR A 535 42.52 5.55 -11.27
CA TYR A 535 43.91 5.30 -10.86
C TYR A 535 44.88 6.42 -11.25
N HIS A 536 44.60 7.15 -12.33
CA HIS A 536 45.53 8.15 -12.87
C HIS A 536 45.13 9.60 -12.58
N GLN A 537 43.86 9.86 -12.24
CA GLN A 537 43.33 11.19 -12.01
C GLN A 537 42.85 11.33 -10.55
N PRO A 538 42.91 12.53 -9.95
CA PRO A 538 42.25 12.80 -8.68
C PRO A 538 40.74 13.04 -8.88
N PRO A 539 39.90 12.75 -7.88
CA PRO A 539 38.46 12.96 -8.00
C PRO A 539 38.12 14.45 -8.08
N ASP A 540 37.43 14.84 -9.15
CA ASP A 540 36.80 16.15 -9.26
C ASP A 540 35.37 16.08 -8.68
N PHE A 541 35.17 16.68 -7.51
CA PHE A 541 33.88 16.74 -6.82
C PHE A 541 32.92 17.79 -7.40
N SER A 542 33.42 18.70 -8.24
CA SER A 542 32.59 19.69 -8.94
C SER A 542 31.91 19.10 -10.18
N HIS A 543 32.41 17.97 -10.68
CA HIS A 543 31.94 17.35 -11.90
C HIS A 543 31.17 16.04 -11.63
N ARG A 544 29.88 16.04 -11.98
CA ARG A 544 28.95 14.92 -11.72
C ARG A 544 29.44 13.58 -12.31
N GLU A 545 29.94 13.58 -13.55
CA GLU A 545 30.38 12.35 -14.19
C GLU A 545 31.64 11.77 -13.55
N SER A 546 32.53 12.63 -13.05
CA SER A 546 33.68 12.23 -12.24
C SER A 546 33.18 11.55 -10.97
N CYS A 547 32.30 12.20 -10.19
CA CYS A 547 31.68 11.62 -9.01
C CYS A 547 31.04 10.24 -9.30
N LEU A 548 30.20 10.13 -10.33
CA LEU A 548 29.59 8.85 -10.72
C LEU A 548 30.62 7.78 -11.11
N THR A 549 31.73 8.18 -11.75
CA THR A 549 32.85 7.29 -12.12
C THR A 549 33.53 6.69 -10.90
N TYR A 550 33.93 7.52 -9.93
CA TYR A 550 34.48 7.03 -8.66
C TYR A 550 33.46 6.20 -7.90
N CYS A 551 32.19 6.63 -7.85
CA CYS A 551 31.12 5.91 -7.19
C CYS A 551 30.98 4.49 -7.76
N GLN A 552 30.85 4.35 -9.08
CA GLN A 552 30.64 3.06 -9.73
C GLN A 552 31.85 2.12 -9.58
N VAL A 553 33.08 2.64 -9.75
CA VAL A 553 34.29 1.83 -9.61
C VAL A 553 34.45 1.30 -8.19
N LEU A 554 34.17 2.14 -7.18
CA LEU A 554 34.20 1.72 -5.77
C LEU A 554 33.08 0.72 -5.44
N LEU A 555 31.89 0.85 -6.04
CA LEU A 555 30.80 -0.13 -5.88
C LEU A 555 31.17 -1.49 -6.51
N VAL A 556 31.79 -1.48 -7.69
CA VAL A 556 32.31 -2.70 -8.32
C VAL A 556 33.36 -3.38 -7.43
N MET A 557 34.28 -2.63 -6.83
CA MET A 557 35.25 -3.18 -5.87
C MET A 557 34.54 -3.74 -4.62
N ALA A 558 33.52 -3.05 -4.12
CA ALA A 558 32.74 -3.50 -2.98
C ALA A 558 32.08 -4.85 -3.25
N PHE A 559 31.38 -4.99 -4.37
CA PHE A 559 30.76 -6.27 -4.77
C PHE A 559 31.79 -7.34 -5.12
N GLY A 560 32.88 -6.99 -5.79
CA GLY A 560 33.94 -7.93 -6.11
C GLY A 560 34.54 -8.56 -4.85
N LEU A 561 34.70 -7.79 -3.76
CA LEU A 561 35.13 -8.32 -2.47
C LEU A 561 34.03 -9.10 -1.76
N LEU A 562 32.79 -8.60 -1.79
CA LEU A 562 31.63 -9.28 -1.20
C LEU A 562 31.43 -10.70 -1.73
N TYR A 563 31.77 -10.95 -3.00
CA TYR A 563 31.63 -12.25 -3.67
C TYR A 563 32.91 -13.06 -3.83
N SER A 564 34.09 -12.51 -3.50
CA SER A 564 35.35 -13.28 -3.51
C SER A 564 35.82 -13.72 -2.13
N VAL A 565 35.43 -13.00 -1.08
CA VAL A 565 35.81 -13.34 0.29
C VAL A 565 34.77 -14.27 0.88
N ASN A 566 35.19 -15.50 1.18
CA ASN A 566 34.31 -16.58 1.63
C ASN A 566 34.22 -16.74 3.16
N GLN A 567 35.03 -16.00 3.92
CA GLN A 567 35.00 -15.99 5.38
C GLN A 567 35.46 -14.62 5.88
N TRP A 568 34.75 -14.07 6.85
CA TRP A 568 35.02 -12.76 7.42
C TRP A 568 34.62 -12.73 8.90
N SER A 569 35.49 -12.17 9.74
CA SER A 569 35.30 -12.10 11.18
C SER A 569 35.58 -10.70 11.74
N GLY A 570 35.55 -9.67 10.89
CA GLY A 570 35.87 -8.29 11.29
C GLY A 570 34.63 -7.45 11.63
N ASP A 571 34.79 -6.53 12.57
CA ASP A 571 33.71 -5.67 13.07
C ASP A 571 33.37 -4.49 12.13
N GLU A 572 34.16 -4.28 11.06
CA GLU A 572 33.99 -3.15 10.14
C GLU A 572 32.93 -3.37 9.03
N GLY A 573 32.05 -4.37 9.15
CA GLY A 573 31.06 -4.75 8.14
C GLY A 573 31.58 -5.78 7.13
N PRO A 574 30.73 -6.27 6.20
CA PRO A 574 31.11 -7.37 5.30
C PRO A 574 32.24 -6.99 4.34
N PRO A 575 32.90 -7.97 3.70
CA PRO A 575 33.94 -7.72 2.71
C PRO A 575 33.51 -6.69 1.66
N GLY A 576 34.35 -5.68 1.42
CA GLY A 576 34.04 -4.59 0.48
C GLY A 576 33.25 -3.42 1.07
N PHE A 577 32.74 -3.52 2.30
CA PHE A 577 31.93 -2.46 2.93
C PHE A 577 32.66 -1.12 3.06
N LYS A 578 33.98 -1.15 3.25
CA LYS A 578 34.82 0.06 3.20
C LYS A 578 34.60 0.80 1.88
N TYR A 579 34.76 0.15 0.72
CA TYR A 579 34.60 0.79 -0.58
C TYR A 579 33.17 1.29 -0.80
N PHE A 580 32.16 0.55 -0.34
CA PHE A 580 30.77 1.00 -0.37
C PHE A 580 30.56 2.32 0.40
N LYS A 581 31.09 2.43 1.63
CA LYS A 581 31.05 3.67 2.42
C LYS A 581 31.68 4.86 1.69
N TYR A 582 32.81 4.64 1.01
CA TYR A 582 33.45 5.68 0.20
C TYR A 582 32.65 6.00 -1.06
N ALA A 583 32.05 5.01 -1.72
CA ALA A 583 31.21 5.22 -2.90
C ALA A 583 30.01 6.14 -2.61
N LEU A 584 29.35 5.98 -1.46
CA LEU A 584 28.22 6.84 -1.06
C LEU A 584 28.59 8.33 -0.88
N ARG A 585 29.89 8.65 -0.76
CA ARG A 585 30.38 10.04 -0.72
C ARG A 585 30.35 10.70 -2.10
N PHE A 586 30.51 9.91 -3.14
CA PHE A 586 30.50 10.34 -4.53
C PHE A 586 29.11 10.25 -5.17
N LEU A 587 28.10 9.80 -4.43
CA LEU A 587 26.74 9.71 -4.94
C LEU A 587 26.16 11.14 -5.07
N PRO A 588 25.81 11.61 -6.28
CA PRO A 588 25.23 12.95 -6.48
C PRO A 588 23.92 13.15 -5.72
N ASP A 589 23.51 14.40 -5.54
CA ASP A 589 22.27 14.71 -4.83
C ASP A 589 21.04 14.54 -5.75
N ILE A 590 19.89 14.22 -5.15
CA ILE A 590 18.67 13.82 -5.89
C ILE A 590 17.99 14.92 -6.70
N HIS A 591 18.40 16.18 -6.54
CA HIS A 591 17.87 17.33 -7.27
C HIS A 591 18.65 17.60 -8.57
N GLU A 592 19.76 16.89 -8.79
CA GLU A 592 20.53 16.97 -10.01
C GLU A 592 19.84 16.24 -11.17
N GLU A 593 20.17 16.62 -12.41
CA GLU A 593 19.60 16.03 -13.62
C GLU A 593 19.91 14.52 -13.72
N GLY A 594 18.93 13.73 -14.17
CA GLY A 594 19.07 12.28 -14.31
C GLY A 594 19.96 11.88 -15.50
N SER A 595 20.58 10.70 -15.43
CA SER A 595 21.29 10.08 -16.56
C SER A 595 21.23 8.57 -16.48
N ILE A 596 21.42 7.86 -17.61
CA ILE A 596 21.50 6.39 -17.62
C ILE A 596 22.62 5.91 -16.68
N PHE A 597 23.74 6.63 -16.67
CA PHE A 597 24.87 6.32 -15.79
C PHE A 597 24.47 6.44 -14.31
N PHE A 598 23.68 7.45 -13.95
CA PHE A 598 23.21 7.59 -12.59
C PHE A 598 22.21 6.47 -12.21
N VAL A 599 21.33 6.06 -13.13
CA VAL A 599 20.46 4.88 -12.93
C VAL A 599 21.29 3.63 -12.65
N GLU A 600 22.33 3.36 -13.46
CA GLU A 600 23.25 2.22 -13.28
C GLU A 600 23.90 2.24 -11.87
N VAL A 601 24.36 3.41 -11.40
CA VAL A 601 24.95 3.58 -10.06
C VAL A 601 23.92 3.38 -8.96
N LEU A 602 22.70 3.93 -9.08
CA LEU A 602 21.65 3.78 -8.09
C LEU A 602 21.20 2.32 -7.96
N CYS A 603 21.18 1.55 -9.04
CA CYS A 603 20.92 0.10 -8.99
C CYS A 603 21.97 -0.62 -8.15
N TYR A 604 23.26 -0.32 -8.33
CA TYR A 604 24.33 -0.89 -7.49
C TYR A 604 24.16 -0.50 -6.01
N VAL A 605 23.84 0.76 -5.72
CA VAL A 605 23.61 1.23 -4.35
C VAL A 605 22.43 0.50 -3.71
N ALA A 606 21.30 0.42 -4.41
CA ALA A 606 20.10 -0.26 -3.93
C ALA A 606 20.37 -1.74 -3.65
N TYR A 607 21.03 -2.43 -4.58
CA TYR A 607 21.34 -3.84 -4.41
C TYR A 607 22.34 -4.07 -3.28
N TYR A 608 23.34 -3.21 -3.09
CA TYR A 608 24.28 -3.35 -1.99
C TYR A 608 23.59 -3.11 -0.64
N MET A 609 22.71 -2.10 -0.54
CA MET A 609 21.86 -1.88 0.65
C MET A 609 21.03 -3.12 0.99
N GLN A 610 20.52 -3.83 -0.03
CA GLN A 610 19.80 -5.09 0.18
C GLN A 610 20.71 -6.19 0.75
N ASN A 611 21.94 -6.33 0.26
CA ASN A 611 22.91 -7.30 0.80
C ASN A 611 23.29 -7.00 2.26
N LEU A 612 23.18 -5.75 2.69
CA LEU A 612 23.37 -5.32 4.08
C LEU A 612 22.11 -5.52 4.95
N ASN A 613 21.06 -6.15 4.39
CA ASN A 613 19.73 -6.28 4.96
C ASN A 613 19.05 -4.94 5.30
N ARG A 614 19.42 -3.84 4.61
CA ARG A 614 18.79 -2.51 4.75
C ARG A 614 17.67 -2.31 3.73
N ARG A 615 16.60 -3.09 3.90
CA ARG A 615 15.48 -3.24 2.95
C ARG A 615 14.81 -1.92 2.60
N ASP A 616 14.51 -1.07 3.59
CA ASP A 616 13.84 0.22 3.34
C ASP A 616 14.71 1.15 2.48
N ALA A 617 16.01 1.18 2.77
CA ALA A 617 16.96 1.97 1.98
C ALA A 617 17.08 1.39 0.56
N ALA A 618 17.16 0.07 0.43
CA ALA A 618 17.19 -0.60 -0.87
C ALA A 618 15.94 -0.25 -1.70
N PHE A 619 14.75 -0.31 -1.09
CA PHE A 619 13.47 0.05 -1.73
C PHE A 619 13.43 1.52 -2.16
N ILE A 620 13.91 2.45 -1.34
CA ILE A 620 13.97 3.87 -1.69
C ILE A 620 14.93 4.13 -2.86
N TYR A 621 16.14 3.55 -2.82
CA TYR A 621 17.14 3.75 -3.87
C TYR A 621 16.72 3.11 -5.20
N ILE A 622 16.11 1.91 -5.18
CA ILE A 622 15.61 1.30 -6.42
C ILE A 622 14.43 2.08 -6.98
N GLY A 623 13.53 2.58 -6.13
CA GLY A 623 12.42 3.44 -6.55
C GLY A 623 12.89 4.79 -7.09
N LEU A 624 14.03 5.32 -6.62
CA LEU A 624 14.67 6.50 -7.23
C LEU A 624 15.26 6.17 -8.61
N ALA A 625 16.01 5.07 -8.72
CA ALA A 625 16.60 4.61 -9.98
C ALA A 625 15.52 4.41 -11.06
N LEU A 626 14.41 3.76 -10.69
CA LEU A 626 13.33 3.45 -11.61
C LEU A 626 12.56 4.70 -12.05
N ARG A 627 12.23 5.62 -11.12
CA ARG A 627 11.59 6.91 -11.48
C ARG A 627 12.49 7.76 -12.38
N MET A 628 13.80 7.73 -12.15
CA MET A 628 14.78 8.38 -13.03
C MET A 628 14.81 7.73 -14.41
N ALA A 629 14.81 6.40 -14.48
CA ALA A 629 14.72 5.66 -15.75
C ALA A 629 13.43 5.98 -16.52
N ILE A 630 12.30 6.11 -15.83
CA ILE A 630 11.02 6.53 -16.43
C ILE A 630 11.12 7.96 -16.97
N SER A 631 11.65 8.89 -16.18
CA SER A 631 11.85 10.30 -16.58
C SER A 631 12.74 10.44 -17.83
N LEU A 632 13.76 9.60 -17.95
CA LEU A 632 14.65 9.52 -19.13
C LEU A 632 14.02 8.81 -20.34
N GLY A 633 12.78 8.34 -20.22
CA GLY A 633 12.07 7.60 -21.27
C GLY A 633 12.69 6.23 -21.57
N LEU A 634 13.36 5.58 -20.60
CA LEU A 634 13.99 4.27 -20.82
C LEU A 634 12.96 3.12 -20.92
N HIS A 635 11.72 3.36 -20.53
CA HIS A 635 10.62 2.38 -20.60
C HIS A 635 9.93 2.31 -21.97
N GLN A 636 10.30 3.20 -22.90
CA GLN A 636 9.76 3.29 -24.26
C GLN A 636 10.85 3.04 -25.29
N GLU A 637 10.51 2.33 -26.37
CA GLU A 637 11.43 2.14 -27.49
C GLU A 637 11.65 3.46 -28.24
N VAL A 638 12.88 3.71 -28.68
CA VAL A 638 13.22 4.93 -29.41
C VAL A 638 13.44 4.59 -30.88
N SER A 639 12.72 5.27 -31.76
CA SER A 639 12.84 5.11 -33.23
C SER A 639 13.68 6.20 -33.90
N ASP A 640 14.25 7.14 -33.14
CA ASP A 640 15.05 8.25 -33.66
C ASP A 640 16.29 7.72 -34.42
N PRO A 641 16.43 7.96 -35.74
CA PRO A 641 17.59 7.52 -36.53
C PRO A 641 18.94 8.06 -36.03
N GLY A 642 18.95 9.15 -35.26
CA GLY A 642 20.16 9.75 -34.70
C GLY A 642 20.83 8.95 -33.58
N ILE A 643 20.15 7.96 -33.00
CA ILE A 643 20.67 7.12 -31.93
C ILE A 643 21.28 5.83 -32.50
N SER A 644 22.52 5.50 -32.13
CA SER A 644 23.16 4.27 -32.57
C SER A 644 22.48 3.02 -31.97
N GLU A 645 22.56 1.87 -32.64
CA GLU A 645 22.03 0.61 -32.10
C GLU A 645 22.74 0.20 -30.80
N THR A 646 24.02 0.56 -30.65
CA THR A 646 24.77 0.38 -29.40
C THR A 646 24.15 1.16 -28.25
N ASP A 647 23.74 2.40 -28.49
CA ASP A 647 23.10 3.25 -27.48
C ASP A 647 21.66 2.80 -27.18
N ARG A 648 20.90 2.38 -28.20
CA ARG A 648 19.58 1.75 -27.99
C ARG A 648 19.70 0.51 -27.12
N ASN A 649 20.66 -0.37 -27.42
CA ASN A 649 20.89 -1.56 -26.62
C ASN A 649 21.36 -1.23 -25.20
N ARG A 650 22.13 -0.17 -24.98
CA ARG A 650 22.45 0.31 -23.62
C ARG A 650 21.18 0.75 -22.87
N ARG A 651 20.27 1.49 -23.53
CA ARG A 651 18.98 1.90 -22.95
C ARG A 651 18.12 0.69 -22.57
N ARG A 652 18.00 -0.30 -23.47
CA ARG A 652 17.27 -1.55 -23.23
C ARG A 652 17.83 -2.32 -22.04
N ARG A 653 19.15 -2.51 -21.98
CA ARG A 653 19.81 -3.21 -20.86
C ARG A 653 19.61 -2.46 -19.54
N ALA A 654 19.82 -1.14 -19.52
CA ALA A 654 19.62 -0.35 -18.31
C ALA A 654 18.17 -0.44 -17.79
N TRP A 655 17.18 -0.34 -18.69
CA TRP A 655 15.77 -0.50 -18.34
C TRP A 655 15.46 -1.87 -17.75
N TRP A 656 15.77 -2.96 -18.47
CA TRP A 656 15.42 -4.31 -18.02
C TRP A 656 16.15 -4.71 -16.74
N SER A 657 17.31 -4.11 -16.48
CA SER A 657 18.05 -4.29 -15.24
C SER A 657 17.40 -3.59 -14.05
N VAL A 658 17.05 -2.29 -14.19
CA VAL A 658 16.35 -1.57 -13.11
C VAL A 658 14.95 -2.13 -12.87
N TYR A 659 14.26 -2.54 -13.93
CA TYR A 659 12.96 -3.22 -13.85
C TYR A 659 13.06 -4.53 -13.07
N SER A 660 13.98 -5.42 -13.44
CA SER A 660 14.12 -6.73 -12.78
C SER A 660 14.48 -6.57 -11.31
N LEU A 661 15.37 -5.63 -11.00
CA LEU A 661 15.77 -5.34 -9.64
C LEU A 661 14.61 -4.74 -8.80
N ASP A 662 13.80 -3.83 -9.36
CA ASP A 662 12.57 -3.32 -8.71
C ASP A 662 11.59 -4.46 -8.37
N ARG A 663 11.32 -5.35 -9.33
CA ARG A 663 10.41 -6.49 -9.11
C ARG A 663 10.91 -7.41 -8.00
N VAL A 664 12.18 -7.78 -8.05
CA VAL A 664 12.79 -8.68 -7.06
C VAL A 664 12.76 -8.08 -5.67
N LEU A 665 13.18 -6.81 -5.51
CA LEU A 665 13.23 -6.15 -4.21
C LEU A 665 11.83 -5.85 -3.66
N SER A 666 10.90 -5.36 -4.49
CA SER A 666 9.55 -5.02 -4.05
C SER A 666 8.75 -6.25 -3.66
N VAL A 667 8.70 -7.28 -4.53
CA VAL A 667 7.89 -8.48 -4.25
C VAL A 667 8.42 -9.29 -3.07
N LYS A 668 9.75 -9.44 -2.93
CA LYS A 668 10.33 -10.19 -1.80
C LYS A 668 10.22 -9.46 -0.45
N SER A 669 10.07 -8.12 -0.46
CA SER A 669 9.78 -7.34 0.75
C SER A 669 8.27 -7.18 1.02
N GLY A 670 7.41 -7.53 0.06
CA GLY A 670 5.97 -7.34 0.13
C GLY A 670 5.50 -5.94 -0.25
N ASN A 671 6.39 -5.10 -0.76
CA ASN A 671 6.09 -3.77 -1.23
C ASN A 671 5.37 -3.77 -2.60
N PRO A 672 4.62 -2.69 -2.91
CA PRO A 672 4.11 -2.45 -4.27
C PRO A 672 5.23 -2.44 -5.30
N ILE A 673 4.97 -3.04 -6.46
CA ILE A 673 5.79 -2.81 -7.64
C ILE A 673 5.53 -1.39 -8.19
N THR A 674 6.56 -0.76 -8.77
CA THR A 674 6.54 0.70 -9.02
C THR A 674 5.87 1.10 -10.35
N ILE A 675 5.96 0.26 -11.38
CA ILE A 675 5.36 0.47 -12.72
C ILE A 675 4.53 -0.74 -13.13
N GLN A 676 3.46 -0.55 -13.90
CA GLN A 676 2.66 -1.66 -14.46
C GLN A 676 3.22 -2.12 -15.81
N ASP A 677 3.03 -3.37 -16.16
CA ASP A 677 3.65 -3.94 -17.37
C ASP A 677 3.04 -3.37 -18.66
N GLU A 678 1.79 -2.90 -18.61
CA GLU A 678 1.08 -2.27 -19.72
C GLU A 678 1.67 -0.90 -20.11
N ASP A 679 2.41 -0.26 -19.19
CA ASP A 679 3.04 1.04 -19.43
C ASP A 679 4.41 0.91 -20.15
N ILE A 680 4.85 -0.31 -20.46
CA ILE A 680 6.20 -0.60 -20.96
C ILE A 680 6.15 -0.90 -22.47
N GLY A 681 6.81 -0.04 -23.27
CA GLY A 681 6.86 -0.15 -24.73
C GLY A 681 8.24 -0.49 -25.30
N ILE A 682 9.22 -0.86 -24.48
CA ILE A 682 10.60 -1.14 -24.91
C ILE A 682 10.82 -2.61 -25.32
N THR A 683 11.71 -2.82 -26.30
CA THR A 683 12.04 -4.16 -26.81
C THR A 683 13.18 -4.83 -26.03
N TRP A 684 13.39 -6.13 -26.29
CA TRP A 684 14.48 -6.90 -25.69
C TRP A 684 15.85 -6.46 -26.21
N PRO A 685 16.93 -6.54 -25.41
CA PRO A 685 18.27 -6.26 -25.89
C PRO A 685 18.65 -7.22 -27.04
N ALA A 686 19.17 -6.67 -28.14
CA ALA A 686 19.53 -7.42 -29.34
C ALA A 686 21.04 -7.67 -29.43
N ALA A 687 21.43 -8.70 -30.19
CA ALA A 687 22.82 -8.88 -30.59
C ALA A 687 23.22 -7.77 -31.58
N LEU A 688 24.37 -7.13 -31.36
CA LEU A 688 24.87 -6.12 -32.30
C LEU A 688 25.41 -6.81 -33.56
N ASP A 689 24.80 -6.50 -34.70
CA ASP A 689 25.07 -7.01 -36.05
C ASP A 689 26.53 -7.46 -36.28
N GLY A 690 26.76 -8.77 -36.26
CA GLY A 690 27.97 -9.41 -36.78
C GLY A 690 29.28 -9.22 -35.98
N SER A 691 29.27 -8.54 -34.84
CA SER A 691 30.46 -8.49 -33.96
C SER A 691 30.58 -9.77 -33.14
N THR A 692 31.78 -10.37 -33.06
CA THR A 692 32.11 -11.59 -32.29
C THR A 692 31.96 -11.47 -30.77
N SER A 693 31.36 -10.39 -30.27
CA SER A 693 31.03 -10.21 -28.86
C SER A 693 29.76 -11.01 -28.54
N ASP A 694 29.93 -12.17 -27.90
CA ASP A 694 28.86 -13.06 -27.49
C ASP A 694 27.64 -12.29 -26.89
N PRO A 695 26.44 -12.35 -27.50
CA PRO A 695 25.24 -11.71 -26.95
C PRO A 695 24.75 -12.36 -25.66
N TRP A 696 25.47 -13.36 -25.14
CA TRP A 696 25.12 -14.14 -23.96
C TRP A 696 24.63 -13.32 -22.77
N PRO A 697 25.28 -12.23 -22.31
CA PRO A 697 24.77 -11.45 -21.17
C PRO A 697 23.38 -10.84 -21.44
N SER A 698 23.09 -10.49 -22.70
CA SER A 698 21.77 -9.97 -23.10
C SER A 698 20.71 -11.06 -23.11
N ILE A 699 21.09 -12.28 -23.49
CA ILE A 699 20.23 -13.47 -23.43
C ILE A 699 19.90 -13.79 -21.97
N VAL A 700 20.91 -13.89 -21.10
CA VAL A 700 20.75 -14.15 -19.66
C VAL A 700 19.83 -13.10 -19.02
N LEU A 701 20.09 -11.81 -19.26
CA LEU A 701 19.24 -10.71 -18.79
C LEU A 701 17.80 -10.87 -19.25
N THR A 702 17.57 -11.21 -20.52
CA THR A 702 16.22 -11.36 -21.09
C THR A 702 15.43 -12.46 -20.37
N TYR A 703 15.99 -13.66 -20.22
CA TYR A 703 15.30 -14.77 -19.56
C TYR A 703 15.13 -14.53 -18.05
N TYR A 704 16.10 -13.90 -17.39
CA TYR A 704 15.97 -13.48 -15.99
C TYR A 704 14.86 -12.44 -15.83
N THR A 705 14.77 -11.48 -16.75
CA THR A 705 13.73 -10.43 -16.74
C THR A 705 12.34 -10.99 -16.96
N GLN A 706 12.18 -12.00 -17.82
CA GLN A 706 10.90 -12.69 -18.01
C GLN A 706 10.42 -13.37 -16.72
N LEU A 707 11.33 -13.98 -15.95
CA LEU A 707 11.00 -14.48 -14.60
C LEU A 707 10.64 -13.34 -13.64
N SER A 708 11.37 -12.22 -13.68
CA SER A 708 11.07 -11.05 -12.84
C SER A 708 9.69 -10.45 -13.16
N ARG A 709 9.26 -10.51 -14.43
CA ARG A 709 7.90 -10.17 -14.86
C ARG A 709 6.85 -11.12 -14.29
N ILE A 710 7.09 -12.44 -14.33
CA ILE A 710 6.23 -13.44 -13.68
C ILE A 710 6.19 -13.21 -12.16
N LEU A 711 7.33 -12.89 -11.52
CA LEU A 711 7.40 -12.55 -10.10
C LEU A 711 6.54 -11.31 -9.76
N GLY A 712 6.55 -10.29 -10.62
CA GLY A 712 5.66 -9.13 -10.50
C GLY A 712 4.18 -9.53 -10.49
N ARG A 713 3.78 -10.40 -11.43
CA ARG A 713 2.42 -10.95 -11.49
C ARG A 713 2.07 -11.76 -10.25
N ILE A 714 2.97 -12.59 -9.74
CA ILE A 714 2.77 -13.31 -8.47
C ILE A 714 2.50 -12.33 -7.33
N GLY A 715 3.34 -11.31 -7.18
CA GLY A 715 3.17 -10.29 -6.14
C GLY A 715 1.84 -9.55 -6.24
N GLU A 716 1.36 -9.29 -7.45
CA GLU A 716 0.13 -8.53 -7.69
C GLU A 716 -1.14 -9.39 -7.65
N GLU A 717 -1.19 -10.49 -8.38
CA GLU A 717 -2.38 -11.34 -8.58
C GLU A 717 -2.66 -12.29 -7.41
N ILE A 718 -1.64 -12.66 -6.62
CA ILE A 718 -1.79 -13.58 -5.48
C ILE A 718 -1.75 -12.81 -4.16
N TYR A 719 -0.73 -11.97 -3.95
CA TYR A 719 -0.45 -11.40 -2.62
C TYR A 719 -1.00 -10.01 -2.35
N ARG A 720 -1.39 -9.25 -3.38
CA ARG A 720 -1.77 -7.83 -3.23
C ARG A 720 -3.21 -7.53 -3.64
N LYS A 721 -3.60 -7.82 -4.88
CA LYS A 721 -4.99 -7.69 -5.33
C LYS A 721 -5.74 -8.90 -4.80
N LYS A 722 -6.36 -8.79 -3.62
CA LYS A 722 -7.12 -9.88 -3.00
C LYS A 722 -8.03 -10.55 -4.04
N PRO A 723 -7.76 -11.81 -4.41
CA PRO A 723 -8.65 -12.57 -5.29
C PRO A 723 -10.08 -12.51 -4.73
N ARG A 724 -11.08 -12.45 -5.61
CA ARG A 724 -12.47 -12.23 -5.18
C ARG A 724 -13.16 -13.40 -4.54
N SER A 725 -12.57 -14.55 -4.75
CA SER A 725 -13.04 -15.87 -4.42
C SER A 725 -11.85 -16.80 -4.62
N GLY A 726 -11.94 -17.99 -4.06
CA GLY A 726 -11.06 -19.11 -4.36
C GLY A 726 -10.99 -19.38 -5.86
N PHE A 727 -12.10 -19.19 -6.58
CA PHE A 727 -12.15 -19.29 -8.05
C PHE A 727 -11.23 -18.27 -8.76
N ASN A 728 -11.14 -17.04 -8.27
CA ASN A 728 -10.21 -16.07 -8.85
C ASN A 728 -8.75 -16.40 -8.51
N LEU A 729 -8.50 -16.96 -7.32
CA LEU A 729 -7.16 -17.40 -6.92
C LEU A 729 -6.68 -18.56 -7.80
N ILE A 730 -7.51 -19.59 -8.03
CA ILE A 730 -7.15 -20.73 -8.88
C ILE A 730 -6.86 -20.28 -10.32
N MET A 731 -7.63 -19.33 -10.87
CA MET A 731 -7.38 -18.77 -12.21
C MET A 731 -6.05 -18.01 -12.28
N SER A 732 -5.71 -17.22 -11.26
CA SER A 732 -4.41 -16.54 -11.16
C SER A 732 -3.27 -17.55 -11.08
N VAL A 733 -3.38 -18.55 -10.19
CA VAL A 733 -2.36 -19.60 -10.03
C VAL A 733 -2.18 -20.36 -11.34
N GLN A 734 -3.26 -20.78 -12.00
CA GLN A 734 -3.21 -21.49 -13.29
C GLN A 734 -2.57 -20.63 -14.41
N SER A 735 -2.91 -19.35 -14.47
CA SER A 735 -2.32 -18.42 -15.45
C SER A 735 -0.81 -18.25 -15.24
N ILE A 736 -0.38 -18.17 -13.97
CA ILE A 736 1.02 -18.04 -13.60
C ILE A 736 1.79 -19.35 -13.85
N THR A 737 1.23 -20.51 -13.47
CA THR A 737 1.86 -21.82 -13.72
C THR A 737 2.03 -22.08 -15.21
N ASN A 738 1.04 -21.72 -16.04
CA ASN A 738 1.16 -21.79 -17.50
C ASN A 738 2.29 -20.88 -18.02
N GLY A 739 2.44 -19.68 -17.46
CA GLY A 739 3.54 -18.76 -17.77
C GLY A 739 4.91 -19.36 -17.42
N LEU A 740 5.05 -19.96 -16.24
CA LEU A 740 6.27 -20.64 -15.79
C LEU A 740 6.60 -21.84 -16.68
N ALA A 741 5.60 -22.66 -17.03
CA ALA A 741 5.77 -23.79 -17.94
C ALA A 741 6.22 -23.34 -19.34
N SER A 742 5.63 -22.26 -19.85
CA SER A 742 6.02 -21.69 -21.14
C SER A 742 7.45 -21.15 -21.12
N TRP A 743 7.81 -20.45 -20.05
CA TRP A 743 9.17 -19.94 -19.87
C TRP A 743 10.18 -21.09 -19.83
N LEU A 744 9.88 -22.15 -19.07
CA LEU A 744 10.73 -23.32 -18.93
C LEU A 744 10.96 -24.04 -20.27
N ARG A 745 9.94 -24.15 -21.12
CA ARG A 745 10.09 -24.70 -22.48
C ARG A 745 10.96 -23.81 -23.39
N SER A 746 10.93 -22.50 -23.18
CA SER A 746 11.63 -21.52 -24.02
C SER A 746 13.11 -21.32 -23.65
N ILE A 747 13.53 -21.68 -22.44
CA ILE A 747 14.88 -21.41 -21.96
C ILE A 747 15.96 -22.15 -22.80
N PRO A 748 17.09 -21.50 -23.15
CA PRO A 748 18.18 -22.15 -23.88
C PRO A 748 18.84 -23.28 -23.10
N ASP A 749 19.30 -24.33 -23.78
CA ASP A 749 19.89 -25.52 -23.15
C ASP A 749 21.09 -25.20 -22.23
N ARG A 750 21.91 -24.20 -22.58
CA ARG A 750 23.06 -23.77 -21.75
C ARG A 750 22.64 -23.21 -20.38
N LEU A 751 21.40 -22.76 -20.22
CA LEU A 751 20.85 -22.26 -18.94
C LEU A 751 19.98 -23.30 -18.21
N ARG A 752 19.75 -24.48 -18.81
CA ARG A 752 19.04 -25.58 -18.15
C ARG A 752 19.95 -26.29 -17.16
N ILE A 753 19.36 -26.80 -16.09
CA ILE A 753 20.06 -27.66 -15.14
C ILE A 753 19.76 -29.10 -15.49
N ASP A 754 20.84 -29.87 -15.63
CA ASP A 754 20.79 -31.32 -15.63
C ASP A 754 21.20 -31.80 -14.23
N PHE A 755 20.22 -32.29 -13.47
CA PHE A 755 20.44 -32.76 -12.10
C PHE A 755 21.36 -33.99 -12.03
N THR A 756 21.53 -34.74 -13.13
CA THR A 756 22.42 -35.90 -13.17
C THR A 756 23.90 -35.50 -13.25
N THR A 757 24.19 -34.32 -13.83
CA THR A 757 25.55 -33.81 -14.01
C THR A 757 25.86 -32.59 -13.14
N LEU A 758 24.91 -32.18 -12.29
CA LEU A 758 24.94 -30.95 -11.48
C LEU A 758 26.19 -30.83 -10.57
N ASP A 759 26.67 -31.94 -10.02
CA ASP A 759 27.89 -31.96 -9.18
C ASP A 759 29.18 -31.76 -9.99
N THR A 760 29.14 -31.85 -11.33
CA THR A 760 30.34 -31.75 -12.19
C THR A 760 30.36 -30.49 -13.06
N HIS A 761 29.19 -30.03 -13.53
CA HIS A 761 29.07 -28.91 -14.45
C HIS A 761 28.00 -27.94 -13.97
N VAL A 762 28.41 -26.88 -13.28
CA VAL A 762 27.52 -25.80 -12.86
C VAL A 762 28.22 -24.45 -12.99
N ASN A 763 27.49 -23.45 -13.46
CA ASN A 763 27.97 -22.08 -13.58
C ASN A 763 27.04 -21.11 -12.84
N ARG A 764 27.51 -19.89 -12.57
CA ARG A 764 26.77 -18.94 -11.74
C ARG A 764 25.46 -18.46 -12.37
N GLU A 765 25.41 -18.31 -13.69
CA GLU A 765 24.23 -17.82 -14.42
C GLU A 765 23.08 -18.83 -14.34
N THR A 766 23.40 -20.11 -14.59
CA THR A 766 22.50 -21.24 -14.46
C THR A 766 21.96 -21.36 -13.03
N VAL A 767 22.82 -21.21 -12.02
CA VAL A 767 22.38 -21.17 -10.60
C VAL A 767 21.39 -20.02 -10.38
N SER A 768 21.76 -18.78 -10.75
CA SER A 768 20.92 -17.59 -10.50
C SER A 768 19.54 -17.69 -11.14
N ILE A 769 19.47 -18.12 -12.40
CA ILE A 769 18.21 -18.20 -13.15
C ILE A 769 17.31 -19.32 -12.61
N ASN A 770 17.86 -20.51 -12.35
CA ASN A 770 17.04 -21.62 -11.88
C ASN A 770 16.56 -21.40 -10.44
N LEU A 771 17.39 -20.84 -9.55
CA LEU A 771 16.92 -20.45 -8.21
C LEU A 771 15.78 -19.42 -8.28
N HIS A 772 15.86 -18.46 -9.22
CA HIS A 772 14.79 -17.49 -9.42
C HIS A 772 13.50 -18.17 -9.92
N PHE A 773 13.60 -19.11 -10.85
CA PHE A 773 12.47 -19.91 -11.34
C PHE A 773 11.81 -20.72 -10.23
N TYR A 774 12.56 -21.54 -9.49
CA TYR A 774 12.01 -22.35 -8.40
C TYR A 774 11.44 -21.49 -7.27
N SER A 775 12.00 -20.31 -7.02
CA SER A 775 11.40 -19.33 -6.11
C SER A 775 10.04 -18.84 -6.59
N CYS A 776 9.84 -18.64 -7.90
CA CYS A 776 8.53 -18.24 -8.45
C CYS A 776 7.50 -19.38 -8.31
N VAL A 777 7.92 -20.63 -8.56
CA VAL A 777 7.07 -21.82 -8.32
C VAL A 777 6.65 -21.88 -6.85
N ASN A 778 7.61 -21.79 -5.93
CA ASN A 778 7.35 -21.81 -4.49
C ASN A 778 6.40 -20.69 -4.07
N MET A 779 6.61 -19.46 -4.52
CA MET A 779 5.73 -18.32 -4.18
C MET A 779 4.32 -18.47 -4.77
N THR A 780 4.16 -19.13 -5.92
CA THR A 780 2.85 -19.33 -6.53
C THR A 780 2.00 -20.32 -5.73
N ALA A 781 2.60 -21.43 -5.31
CA ALA A 781 1.89 -22.50 -4.59
C ALA A 781 1.87 -22.31 -3.06
N ARG A 782 2.65 -21.36 -2.52
CA ARG A 782 2.82 -21.13 -1.08
C ARG A 782 1.48 -21.02 -0.32
N PRO A 783 0.50 -20.18 -0.70
CA PRO A 783 -0.74 -20.04 0.08
C PRO A 783 -1.48 -21.36 0.28
N LEU A 784 -1.55 -22.17 -0.79
CA LEU A 784 -2.18 -23.48 -0.76
C LEU A 784 -1.45 -24.47 0.16
N VAL A 785 -0.12 -24.56 0.04
CA VAL A 785 0.69 -25.43 0.89
C VAL A 785 0.51 -25.07 2.37
N PHE A 786 0.55 -23.79 2.70
CA PHE A 786 0.39 -23.33 4.09
C PHE A 786 -1.01 -23.59 4.65
N TYR A 787 -2.06 -23.44 3.84
CA TYR A 787 -3.42 -23.79 4.24
C TYR A 787 -3.54 -25.27 4.64
N ILE A 788 -2.99 -26.18 3.82
CA ILE A 788 -3.03 -27.62 4.12
C ILE A 788 -2.22 -27.95 5.37
N ILE A 789 -1.05 -27.34 5.52
CA ILE A 789 -0.20 -27.50 6.71
C ILE A 789 -0.96 -27.08 7.97
N GLN A 790 -1.60 -25.92 7.98
CA GLN A 790 -2.39 -25.45 9.12
C GLN A 790 -3.54 -26.40 9.44
N ARG A 791 -4.34 -26.78 8.43
CA ARG A 791 -5.47 -27.72 8.60
C ARG A 791 -5.04 -29.04 9.25
N ARG A 792 -3.83 -29.52 8.93
CA ARG A 792 -3.27 -30.74 9.51
C ARG A 792 -2.78 -30.54 10.93
N LEU A 793 -2.07 -29.46 11.22
CA LEU A 793 -1.63 -29.14 12.58
C LEU A 793 -2.83 -28.96 13.54
N ASP A 794 -3.93 -28.37 13.07
CA ASP A 794 -5.19 -28.25 13.81
C ASP A 794 -5.78 -29.64 14.14
N ALA A 795 -5.83 -30.53 13.15
CA ALA A 795 -6.37 -31.88 13.30
C ALA A 795 -5.57 -32.74 14.28
N VAL A 796 -4.24 -32.60 14.27
CA VAL A 796 -3.33 -33.25 15.23
C VAL A 796 -3.57 -32.70 16.64
N THR A 797 -3.69 -31.39 16.79
CA THR A 797 -3.96 -30.72 18.07
C THR A 797 -5.31 -31.16 18.68
N LEU A 798 -6.32 -31.39 17.83
CA LEU A 798 -7.65 -31.84 18.25
C LEU A 798 -7.75 -33.36 18.51
N GLY A 799 -6.64 -34.11 18.40
CA GLY A 799 -6.61 -35.55 18.67
C GLY A 799 -7.37 -36.40 17.65
N THR A 800 -7.72 -35.83 16.49
CA THR A 800 -8.34 -36.55 15.39
C THR A 800 -7.26 -37.25 14.54
N SER A 801 -7.53 -38.47 14.06
CA SER A 801 -6.61 -39.14 13.13
C SER A 801 -6.51 -38.31 11.85
N ALA A 802 -5.39 -37.60 11.68
CA ALA A 802 -5.08 -36.94 10.43
C ALA A 802 -4.78 -38.04 9.40
N GLY A 803 -5.72 -38.29 8.47
CA GLY A 803 -5.52 -39.17 7.31
C GLY A 803 -4.36 -38.71 6.41
N ASP A 804 -4.22 -39.27 5.22
CA ASP A 804 -3.24 -38.78 4.25
C ASP A 804 -3.55 -37.31 3.91
N TRP A 805 -2.54 -36.48 3.68
CA TRP A 805 -2.73 -35.07 3.35
C TRP A 805 -3.41 -34.89 1.99
N LYS A 806 -3.34 -35.94 1.18
CA LYS A 806 -4.01 -36.09 -0.11
C LYS A 806 -5.51 -36.40 0.04
N ASP A 807 -5.96 -36.86 1.21
CA ASP A 807 -7.34 -37.26 1.42
C ASP A 807 -8.30 -36.07 1.27
N GLY A 808 -9.24 -36.22 0.32
CA GLY A 808 -10.21 -35.18 -0.03
C GLY A 808 -9.66 -34.05 -0.89
N LEU A 809 -8.42 -34.13 -1.38
CA LEU A 809 -7.87 -33.17 -2.34
C LEU A 809 -7.99 -33.69 -3.77
N ALA A 810 -8.24 -32.77 -4.71
CA ALA A 810 -8.23 -33.09 -6.12
C ALA A 810 -6.80 -33.42 -6.62
N PRO A 811 -6.63 -34.31 -7.62
CA PRO A 811 -5.30 -34.72 -8.10
C PRO A 811 -4.41 -33.55 -8.55
N ASN A 812 -4.99 -32.50 -9.15
CA ASN A 812 -4.23 -31.35 -9.64
C ASN A 812 -3.73 -30.46 -8.49
N THR A 813 -4.57 -30.22 -7.48
CA THR A 813 -4.18 -29.57 -6.23
C THR A 813 -3.01 -30.29 -5.56
N VAL A 814 -3.06 -31.63 -5.48
CA VAL A 814 -1.96 -32.45 -4.98
C VAL A 814 -0.69 -32.24 -5.81
N ALA A 815 -0.82 -32.23 -7.14
CA ALA A 815 0.30 -32.02 -8.05
C ALA A 815 0.96 -30.63 -7.90
N VAL A 816 0.19 -29.57 -7.60
CA VAL A 816 0.72 -28.23 -7.30
C VAL A 816 1.54 -28.22 -6.00
N ILE A 817 1.06 -28.90 -4.97
CA ILE A 817 1.77 -29.04 -3.69
C ILE A 817 3.05 -29.86 -3.87
N ASP A 818 2.97 -31.00 -4.56
CA ASP A 818 4.13 -31.84 -4.88
C ASP A 818 5.16 -31.07 -5.73
N SER A 819 4.71 -30.25 -6.68
CA SER A 819 5.58 -29.36 -7.48
C SER A 819 6.30 -28.31 -6.62
N CYS A 820 5.63 -27.77 -5.60
CA CYS A 820 6.19 -26.82 -4.66
C CYS A 820 7.26 -27.48 -3.76
N ILE A 821 6.99 -28.68 -3.25
CA ILE A 821 7.97 -29.46 -2.48
C ILE A 821 9.18 -29.81 -3.35
N THR A 822 8.94 -30.23 -4.59
CA THR A 822 9.98 -30.56 -5.58
C THR A 822 10.84 -29.33 -5.90
N ALA A 823 10.24 -28.15 -6.08
CA ALA A 823 10.95 -26.90 -6.30
C ALA A 823 11.82 -26.50 -5.10
N ALA A 824 11.36 -26.73 -3.86
CA ALA A 824 12.17 -26.51 -2.66
C ALA A 824 13.36 -27.50 -2.59
N ARG A 825 13.16 -28.78 -2.90
CA ARG A 825 14.25 -29.78 -3.00
C ARG A 825 15.27 -29.40 -4.06
N ALA A 826 14.81 -29.04 -5.26
CA ALA A 826 15.65 -28.58 -6.36
C ALA A 826 16.48 -27.36 -5.96
N THR A 827 15.87 -26.37 -5.30
CA THR A 827 16.58 -25.20 -4.75
C THR A 827 17.73 -25.61 -3.85
N THR A 828 17.51 -26.56 -2.93
CA THR A 828 18.56 -27.05 -2.04
C THR A 828 19.68 -27.79 -2.78
N MET A 829 19.33 -28.66 -3.75
CA MET A 829 20.32 -29.40 -4.54
C MET A 829 21.22 -28.46 -5.37
N ILE A 830 20.62 -27.44 -5.97
CA ILE A 830 21.35 -26.42 -6.75
C ILE A 830 22.29 -25.63 -5.84
N MET A 831 21.81 -25.27 -4.63
CA MET A 831 22.63 -24.58 -3.65
C MET A 831 23.78 -25.46 -3.12
N ASP A 832 23.55 -26.75 -2.89
CA ASP A 832 24.61 -27.70 -2.48
C ASP A 832 25.69 -27.85 -3.56
N ALA A 833 25.29 -28.04 -4.82
CA ALA A 833 26.22 -28.07 -5.93
C ALA A 833 26.98 -26.74 -6.07
N ALA A 834 26.29 -25.60 -5.96
CA ALA A 834 26.95 -24.30 -5.93
C ALA A 834 27.95 -24.19 -4.76
N ALA A 835 27.67 -24.79 -3.59
CA ALA A 835 28.61 -24.83 -2.46
C ALA A 835 29.89 -25.59 -2.82
N LYS A 836 29.74 -26.80 -3.37
CA LYS A 836 30.86 -27.67 -3.78
C LYS A 836 31.79 -26.99 -4.80
N HIS A 837 31.22 -26.17 -5.68
CA HIS A 837 31.94 -25.40 -6.70
C HIS A 837 32.38 -23.99 -6.24
N ASN A 838 32.20 -23.63 -4.97
CA ASN A 838 32.49 -22.29 -4.42
C ASN A 838 31.75 -21.14 -5.15
N LEU A 839 30.55 -21.41 -5.64
CA LEU A 839 29.71 -20.45 -6.34
C LEU A 839 28.68 -19.75 -5.43
N ILE A 840 28.55 -20.14 -4.17
CA ILE A 840 27.65 -19.49 -3.21
C ILE A 840 28.11 -18.06 -2.91
N ALA A 841 27.21 -17.11 -3.08
CA ALA A 841 27.39 -15.76 -2.54
C ALA A 841 27.08 -15.75 -1.03
N THR A 842 28.09 -16.04 -0.20
CA THR A 842 27.94 -16.19 1.26
C THR A 842 27.29 -14.98 1.94
N TYR A 843 27.62 -13.76 1.49
CA TYR A 843 27.03 -12.50 1.97
C TYR A 843 26.00 -11.92 0.99
N GLY A 844 25.59 -12.69 -0.01
CA GLY A 844 24.61 -12.33 -1.01
C GLY A 844 23.18 -12.45 -0.52
N TYR A 845 22.36 -11.43 -0.76
CA TYR A 845 20.93 -11.46 -0.36
C TYR A 845 20.15 -12.57 -1.07
N LEU A 846 20.30 -12.71 -2.40
CA LEU A 846 19.48 -13.63 -3.19
C LEU A 846 19.67 -15.09 -2.78
N ASP A 847 20.91 -15.55 -2.72
CA ASP A 847 21.24 -16.93 -2.33
C ASP A 847 20.72 -17.24 -0.92
N GLY A 848 20.93 -16.32 0.02
CA GLY A 848 20.43 -16.42 1.39
C GLY A 848 18.89 -16.41 1.49
N ASP A 849 18.20 -15.69 0.61
CA ASP A 849 16.74 -15.64 0.56
C ASP A 849 16.12 -16.90 -0.06
N TYR A 850 16.71 -17.41 -1.15
CA TYR A 850 16.26 -18.63 -1.79
C TYR A 850 16.40 -19.84 -0.87
N ILE A 851 17.57 -20.04 -0.27
CA ILE A 851 17.79 -21.19 0.63
C ILE A 851 16.95 -21.08 1.91
N PHE A 852 16.77 -19.88 2.47
CA PHE A 852 15.88 -19.67 3.61
C PHE A 852 14.42 -19.98 3.27
N SER A 853 13.92 -19.48 2.13
CA SER A 853 12.53 -19.75 1.73
C SER A 853 12.28 -21.23 1.44
N ALA A 854 13.26 -21.94 0.87
CA ALA A 854 13.16 -23.39 0.64
C ALA A 854 13.22 -24.17 1.97
N ALA A 855 14.15 -23.80 2.87
CA ALA A 855 14.28 -24.42 4.18
C ALA A 855 13.01 -24.23 5.03
N LEU A 856 12.43 -23.03 5.03
CA LEU A 856 11.16 -22.75 5.73
C LEU A 856 10.04 -23.67 5.25
N LEU A 857 9.89 -23.83 3.92
CA LEU A 857 8.89 -24.73 3.35
C LEU A 857 9.16 -26.18 3.77
N LEU A 858 10.40 -26.65 3.65
CA LEU A 858 10.77 -28.02 3.97
C LEU A 858 10.61 -28.35 5.47
N VAL A 859 10.93 -27.42 6.37
CA VAL A 859 10.66 -27.57 7.82
C VAL A 859 9.17 -27.78 8.05
N MET A 860 8.32 -26.95 7.45
CA MET A 860 6.87 -27.03 7.64
C MET A 860 6.26 -28.29 6.99
N VAL A 861 6.79 -28.74 5.86
CA VAL A 861 6.37 -29.99 5.21
C VAL A 861 6.76 -31.21 6.05
N ASN A 862 7.99 -31.29 6.54
CA ASN A 862 8.41 -32.42 7.41
C ASN A 862 7.64 -32.46 8.74
N ALA A 863 7.18 -31.30 9.20
CA ALA A 863 6.35 -31.16 10.39
C ALA A 863 4.92 -31.69 10.20
N ALA A 864 4.27 -31.35 9.10
CA ALA A 864 2.84 -31.62 8.92
C ALA A 864 2.53 -32.83 8.03
N PHE A 865 3.41 -33.20 7.10
CA PHE A 865 3.16 -34.25 6.10
C PHE A 865 3.77 -35.58 6.56
N PRO A 866 3.32 -36.73 6.01
CA PRO A 866 3.93 -38.02 6.28
C PRO A 866 5.45 -37.99 6.01
N TYR A 867 6.19 -38.74 6.83
CA TYR A 867 7.64 -38.82 6.71
C TYR A 867 8.05 -39.20 5.30
N ASN A 868 8.94 -38.39 4.72
CA ASN A 868 9.56 -38.64 3.43
C ASN A 868 11.06 -38.36 3.56
N GLU A 869 11.86 -39.39 3.30
CA GLU A 869 13.32 -39.33 3.48
C GLU A 869 13.96 -38.24 2.62
N ALA A 870 13.49 -38.04 1.38
CA ALA A 870 14.04 -37.03 0.49
C ALA A 870 13.75 -35.60 0.96
N ASN A 871 12.56 -35.37 1.53
CA ASN A 871 12.19 -34.08 2.13
C ASN A 871 13.02 -33.80 3.38
N MET A 872 13.24 -34.82 4.23
CA MET A 872 14.06 -34.71 5.43
C MET A 872 15.52 -34.40 5.08
N ARG A 873 16.10 -35.14 4.13
CA ARG A 873 17.47 -34.92 3.65
C ARG A 873 17.66 -33.53 3.05
N SER A 874 16.69 -33.06 2.26
CA SER A 874 16.72 -31.72 1.67
C SER A 874 16.58 -30.62 2.74
N MET A 875 15.78 -30.84 3.78
CA MET A 875 15.68 -29.92 4.91
C MET A 875 17.02 -29.80 5.65
N GLU A 876 17.63 -30.94 6.02
CA GLU A 876 18.91 -30.95 6.74
C GLU A 876 20.05 -30.33 5.92
N MET A 877 20.06 -30.58 4.61
CA MET A 877 21.01 -29.96 3.69
C MET A 877 20.83 -28.44 3.67
N ALA A 878 19.59 -27.94 3.58
CA ALA A 878 19.32 -26.51 3.57
C ALA A 878 19.70 -25.82 4.90
N LEU A 879 19.42 -26.47 6.04
CA LEU A 879 19.85 -26.00 7.36
C LEU A 879 21.38 -25.98 7.48
N THR A 880 22.06 -27.03 6.99
CA THR A 880 23.52 -27.12 6.97
C THR A 880 24.16 -26.02 6.12
N LEU A 881 23.59 -25.72 4.96
CA LEU A 881 24.06 -24.63 4.09
C LEU A 881 23.88 -23.26 4.77
N LEU A 882 22.71 -23.01 5.37
CA LEU A 882 22.45 -21.79 6.14
C LEU A 882 23.44 -21.64 7.30
N ARG A 883 23.68 -22.71 8.05
CA ARG A 883 24.68 -22.76 9.12
C ARG A 883 26.08 -22.50 8.59
N SER A 884 26.47 -23.10 7.48
CA SER A 884 27.80 -22.87 6.88
C SER A 884 28.02 -21.41 6.50
N MET A 885 27.00 -20.75 5.94
CA MET A 885 27.06 -19.31 5.63
C MET A 885 27.11 -18.46 6.91
N ALA A 886 26.38 -18.86 7.95
CA ALA A 886 26.39 -18.21 9.26
C ALA A 886 27.76 -18.31 9.96
N ASP A 887 28.36 -19.50 10.00
CA ASP A 887 29.66 -19.77 10.60
C ASP A 887 30.80 -19.00 9.90
N ARG A 888 30.60 -18.61 8.64
CA ARG A 888 31.50 -17.73 7.87
C ARG A 888 31.32 -16.24 8.21
N GLY A 889 30.47 -15.88 9.17
CA GLY A 889 30.27 -14.52 9.65
C GLY A 889 29.03 -13.80 9.11
N ASN A 890 28.13 -14.50 8.41
CA ASN A 890 26.85 -13.92 8.00
C ASN A 890 25.84 -13.95 9.16
N THR A 891 25.85 -12.91 9.98
CA THR A 891 24.97 -12.76 11.15
C THR A 891 23.48 -12.77 10.82
N TYR A 892 23.11 -12.24 9.65
CA TYR A 892 21.75 -12.27 9.15
C TYR A 892 21.23 -13.70 8.93
N LEU A 893 22.04 -14.55 8.29
CA LEU A 893 21.70 -15.95 8.07
C LEU A 893 21.78 -16.78 9.36
N ALA A 894 22.64 -16.40 10.31
CA ALA A 894 22.66 -17.01 11.64
C ALA A 894 21.30 -16.86 12.34
N SER A 895 20.70 -15.66 12.31
CA SER A 895 19.37 -15.43 12.88
C SER A 895 18.26 -16.17 12.14
N ARG A 896 18.32 -16.21 10.80
CA ARG A 896 17.36 -16.98 9.99
C ARG A 896 17.45 -18.49 10.26
N HIS A 897 18.65 -19.02 10.42
CA HIS A 897 18.89 -20.42 10.78
C HIS A 897 18.34 -20.73 12.19
N ALA A 898 18.62 -19.88 13.18
CA ALA A 898 18.09 -20.05 14.54
C ALA A 898 16.55 -20.09 14.57
N LEU A 899 15.89 -19.20 13.81
CA LEU A 899 14.43 -19.19 13.69
C LEU A 899 13.87 -20.51 13.12
N LEU A 900 14.53 -21.09 12.12
CA LEU A 900 14.11 -22.38 11.55
C LEU A 900 14.28 -23.53 12.55
N LEU A 901 15.32 -23.51 13.37
CA LEU A 901 15.50 -24.49 14.44
C LEU A 901 14.45 -24.35 15.54
N GLU A 902 14.06 -23.12 15.90
CA GLU A 902 12.95 -22.88 16.83
C GLU A 902 11.63 -23.40 16.26
N LEU A 903 11.33 -23.10 14.99
CA LEU A 903 10.14 -23.62 14.31
C LEU A 903 10.13 -25.14 14.27
N ARG A 904 11.26 -25.78 13.96
CA ARG A 904 11.38 -27.24 13.99
C ARG A 904 11.11 -27.79 15.40
N ALA A 905 11.73 -27.23 16.42
CA ALA A 905 11.58 -27.68 17.81
C ALA A 905 10.16 -27.45 18.35
N ALA A 906 9.48 -26.41 17.89
CA ALA A 906 8.10 -26.10 18.23
C ALA A 906 7.08 -27.10 17.65
N ILE A 907 7.42 -27.75 16.52
CA ILE A 907 6.50 -28.65 15.84
C ILE A 907 6.81 -30.15 16.12
N ASP A 908 8.01 -30.46 16.63
CA ASP A 908 8.37 -31.84 16.99
C ASP A 908 7.63 -32.26 18.28
N PRO A 909 6.82 -33.34 18.29
CA PRO A 909 6.16 -33.81 19.50
C PRO A 909 7.21 -34.27 20.51
N LYS A 910 7.25 -33.63 21.69
CA LYS A 910 8.08 -34.12 22.80
C LYS A 910 7.76 -35.59 23.06
N PRO A 911 8.76 -36.50 23.11
CA PRO A 911 8.52 -37.84 23.60
C PRO A 911 8.02 -37.76 25.04
N ALA A 912 6.95 -38.52 25.34
CA ALA A 912 6.36 -38.60 26.67
C ALA A 912 7.45 -38.92 27.72
N PRO A 913 7.41 -38.32 28.92
CA PRO A 913 8.34 -38.68 29.99
C PRO A 913 8.10 -40.15 30.34
N ALA A 914 9.12 -40.99 30.17
CA ALA A 914 9.11 -42.34 30.71
C ALA A 914 9.00 -42.27 32.24
N ASP A 915 8.22 -43.19 32.79
CA ASP A 915 7.85 -43.28 34.20
C ASP A 915 9.02 -43.17 35.18
N VAL A 916 8.70 -42.55 36.31
CA VAL A 916 9.54 -42.30 37.48
C VAL A 916 10.08 -43.60 38.08
N GLU A 917 11.41 -43.67 38.26
CA GLU A 917 12.02 -44.39 39.40
C GLU A 917 12.99 -43.45 40.13
N GLN A 918 12.65 -43.10 41.38
CA GLN A 918 13.60 -42.53 42.35
C GLN A 918 14.44 -43.67 42.97
N PRO A 919 15.67 -43.35 43.43
CA PRO A 919 15.85 -43.34 44.88
C PRO A 919 16.70 -42.18 45.42
N SER A 920 16.46 -41.93 46.71
CA SER A 920 16.83 -40.80 47.56
C SER A 920 18.28 -40.87 48.15
N PRO A 921 18.63 -40.07 49.18
CA PRO A 921 19.53 -38.91 49.14
C PRO A 921 20.87 -39.17 49.88
N LEU A 922 21.81 -38.20 49.95
CA LEU A 922 22.64 -37.92 51.15
C LEU A 922 23.64 -36.73 50.98
N ASN A 923 23.47 -35.78 51.90
CA ASN A 923 24.46 -34.97 52.64
C ASN A 923 25.19 -33.74 52.05
N VAL A 924 24.83 -32.60 52.67
CA VAL A 924 25.53 -31.31 52.84
C VAL A 924 26.74 -31.49 53.80
N PRO A 925 27.78 -30.63 53.79
CA PRO A 925 27.76 -29.45 54.67
C PRO A 925 28.44 -28.14 54.13
N ASP A 926 27.79 -27.02 54.46
CA ASP A 926 28.26 -25.72 54.99
C ASP A 926 29.41 -24.86 54.37
N THR A 927 29.01 -23.63 54.03
CA THR A 927 29.71 -22.31 53.80
C THR A 927 30.56 -21.80 54.99
N PRO A 928 31.37 -20.68 54.95
CA PRO A 928 31.56 -19.56 53.97
C PRO A 928 33.07 -19.23 53.68
N THR A 929 33.55 -18.29 52.82
CA THR A 929 33.59 -16.80 52.88
C THR A 929 34.50 -16.29 51.71
N SER A 930 34.66 -14.96 51.58
CA SER A 930 35.01 -14.13 50.41
C SER A 930 36.37 -14.25 49.69
N ASP A 931 36.35 -13.65 48.48
CA ASP A 931 37.39 -12.89 47.76
C ASP A 931 38.03 -13.50 46.48
N ARG A 932 37.74 -12.80 45.37
CA ARG A 932 38.38 -12.84 44.02
C ARG A 932 39.80 -12.24 44.08
N PRO A 933 40.69 -12.35 43.05
CA PRO A 933 40.45 -12.72 41.63
C PRO A 933 41.52 -13.61 40.92
N ALA A 934 41.29 -13.84 39.62
CA ALA A 934 42.23 -14.18 38.52
C ALA A 934 42.43 -15.66 38.13
N SER A 935 42.16 -15.96 36.85
CA SER A 935 42.35 -17.25 36.18
C SER A 935 43.65 -17.27 35.37
N PRO A 936 44.37 -18.40 35.33
CA PRO A 936 44.52 -19.11 34.05
C PRO A 936 44.52 -20.66 34.13
N VAL A 937 44.08 -21.28 33.02
CA VAL A 937 44.48 -22.56 32.37
C VAL A 937 44.65 -23.82 33.25
N VAL A 938 43.94 -24.93 32.91
CA VAL A 938 44.49 -26.28 32.57
C VAL A 938 43.36 -27.21 32.05
N GLU A 939 43.80 -28.07 31.12
CA GLU A 939 43.24 -29.18 30.32
C GLU A 939 42.16 -30.12 30.90
N VAL A 940 41.35 -30.72 30.00
CA VAL A 940 40.46 -31.87 30.25
C VAL A 940 40.51 -32.83 29.04
N PRO A 941 40.44 -34.18 29.23
CA PRO A 941 41.02 -35.18 28.33
C PRO A 941 40.08 -35.80 27.29
N VAL A 942 40.72 -36.48 26.33
CA VAL A 942 40.18 -37.21 25.18
C VAL A 942 39.27 -38.38 25.60
N SER A 943 38.05 -38.43 25.02
CA SER A 943 37.28 -39.66 24.85
C SER A 943 36.73 -39.70 23.41
N ASN A 944 36.89 -40.86 22.75
CA ASN A 944 36.66 -41.05 21.32
C ASN A 944 35.18 -40.84 20.92
N PRO A 945 34.91 -40.21 19.77
CA PRO A 945 33.59 -40.18 19.18
C PRO A 945 33.19 -41.56 18.61
N PRO A 946 31.90 -41.90 18.56
CA PRO A 946 31.44 -43.14 17.94
C PRO A 946 31.74 -43.14 16.43
N PRO A 947 31.89 -44.33 15.80
CA PRO A 947 32.37 -44.42 14.43
C PRO A 947 31.34 -43.81 13.46
N MET A 948 31.84 -43.00 12.53
CA MET A 948 31.11 -42.59 11.35
C MET A 948 30.65 -43.83 10.58
N LEU A 949 29.35 -43.95 10.35
CA LEU A 949 28.80 -44.82 9.30
C LEU A 949 29.16 -44.19 7.95
N VAL A 950 30.36 -44.54 7.48
CA VAL A 950 30.79 -44.43 6.09
C VAL A 950 30.42 -45.76 5.45
N ASP A 951 29.38 -45.76 4.63
CA ASP A 951 29.00 -46.77 3.62
C ASP A 951 27.48 -47.04 3.65
N ASP A 952 26.69 -46.21 2.96
CA ASP A 952 25.42 -46.62 2.33
C ASP A 952 24.99 -45.63 1.23
N TRP A 953 25.94 -45.19 0.39
CA TRP A 953 25.73 -44.28 -0.74
C TRP A 953 25.23 -44.98 -2.03
N LEU A 954 24.44 -46.05 -1.92
CA LEU A 954 24.10 -46.90 -3.08
C LEU A 954 22.71 -46.71 -3.70
N HIS A 955 21.95 -45.69 -3.29
CA HIS A 955 20.75 -45.28 -4.03
C HIS A 955 20.88 -43.81 -4.48
N PRO A 956 20.84 -43.52 -5.80
CA PRO A 956 20.80 -42.15 -6.28
C PRO A 956 19.57 -41.46 -5.67
N PRO A 957 19.67 -40.23 -5.16
CA PRO A 957 18.48 -39.48 -4.79
C PRO A 957 17.58 -39.41 -6.04
N GLU A 958 16.28 -39.69 -5.89
CA GLU A 958 15.31 -39.48 -6.98
C GLU A 958 15.51 -38.06 -7.52
N PHE A 959 16.09 -37.98 -8.71
CA PHE A 959 16.40 -36.73 -9.37
C PHE A 959 15.08 -36.15 -9.83
N PRO A 960 14.69 -34.95 -9.37
CA PRO A 960 13.51 -34.31 -9.91
C PRO A 960 13.77 -34.02 -11.39
N SER A 961 13.04 -34.68 -12.26
CA SER A 961 13.03 -34.32 -13.66
C SER A 961 12.32 -32.97 -13.78
N LEU A 962 12.78 -32.11 -14.68
CA LEU A 962 12.06 -30.86 -15.01
C LEU A 962 10.64 -31.14 -15.55
N GLU A 963 10.37 -32.38 -15.99
CA GLU A 963 9.06 -32.88 -16.42
C GLU A 963 8.15 -33.26 -15.24
N ASP A 964 8.69 -33.42 -14.02
CA ASP A 964 7.94 -33.78 -12.82
C ASP A 964 7.16 -32.58 -12.22
N ILE A 965 7.45 -31.36 -12.67
CA ILE A 965 6.72 -30.16 -12.25
C ILE A 965 5.43 -30.08 -13.07
N SER A 966 4.36 -30.66 -12.52
CA SER A 966 3.03 -30.57 -13.11
C SER A 966 2.47 -29.15 -12.92
N PHE A 967 2.26 -28.45 -14.04
CA PHE A 967 1.66 -27.12 -14.07
C PHE A 967 0.17 -27.14 -14.41
N GLN A 968 -0.43 -28.32 -14.59
CA GLN A 968 -1.84 -28.45 -14.97
C GLN A 968 -2.73 -28.33 -13.74
N ILE A 969 -3.54 -27.26 -13.71
CA ILE A 969 -4.57 -27.01 -12.70
C ILE A 969 -5.92 -27.07 -13.41
N ASP A 970 -6.84 -27.88 -12.91
CA ASP A 970 -8.23 -27.93 -13.39
C ASP A 970 -9.07 -26.87 -12.66
N ILE A 971 -9.80 -26.08 -13.44
CA ILE A 971 -10.65 -24.99 -12.96
C ILE A 971 -11.87 -25.54 -12.18
N HIS A 972 -12.18 -26.83 -12.34
CA HIS A 972 -13.24 -27.53 -11.63
C HIS A 972 -12.83 -28.16 -10.28
N ASP A 973 -11.58 -27.94 -9.82
CA ASP A 973 -11.12 -28.35 -8.49
C ASP A 973 -11.95 -27.70 -7.36
N ASP A 974 -12.00 -28.34 -6.19
CA ASP A 974 -12.84 -27.98 -5.02
C ASP A 974 -12.76 -26.48 -4.66
N PRO A 975 -13.80 -25.67 -4.99
CA PRO A 975 -13.77 -24.23 -4.75
C PRO A 975 -13.66 -23.87 -3.27
N ALA A 976 -14.17 -24.72 -2.37
CA ALA A 976 -14.12 -24.49 -0.93
C ALA A 976 -12.68 -24.55 -0.38
N LEU A 977 -11.84 -25.41 -0.97
CA LEU A 977 -10.43 -25.49 -0.64
C LEU A 977 -9.70 -24.19 -0.97
N TRP A 978 -9.96 -23.65 -2.15
CA TRP A 978 -9.32 -22.43 -2.64
C TRP A 978 -9.84 -21.18 -1.93
N GLU A 979 -11.09 -21.18 -1.46
CA GLU A 979 -11.57 -20.16 -0.52
C GLU A 979 -10.78 -20.21 0.80
N GLY A 980 -10.58 -21.40 1.37
CA GLY A 980 -9.75 -21.55 2.57
C GLY A 980 -8.29 -21.11 2.37
N ALA A 981 -7.70 -21.39 1.21
CA ALA A 981 -6.36 -20.92 0.86
C ALA A 981 -6.30 -19.39 0.63
N LEU A 982 -7.37 -18.79 0.13
CA LEU A 982 -7.50 -17.34 0.00
C LEU A 982 -7.52 -16.66 1.37
N ASP A 983 -8.22 -17.23 2.35
CA ASP A 983 -8.24 -16.73 3.73
C ASP A 983 -6.85 -16.78 4.39
N GLN A 984 -5.94 -17.66 3.95
CA GLN A 984 -4.57 -17.70 4.49
C GLN A 984 -3.67 -16.55 4.02
N ILE A 985 -3.99 -15.97 2.86
CA ILE A 985 -3.30 -14.80 2.32
C ILE A 985 -3.58 -13.59 3.22
N ASP A 986 -4.75 -13.57 3.87
CA ASP A 986 -5.28 -12.43 4.62
C ASP A 986 -5.79 -12.90 5.99
N ILE A 987 -4.89 -12.84 6.98
CA ILE A 987 -5.24 -13.16 8.35
C ILE A 987 -4.95 -11.95 9.24
N ASP A 988 -6.04 -11.26 9.55
CA ASP A 988 -6.41 -10.77 10.87
C ASP A 988 -6.58 -12.03 11.77
N MET A 989 -5.77 -12.24 12.81
CA MET A 989 -6.01 -13.32 13.78
C MET A 989 -5.77 -12.86 15.20
N ASP A 990 -6.82 -13.06 15.99
CA ASP A 990 -6.74 -13.51 17.37
C ASP A 990 -5.53 -14.45 17.54
N THR A 991 -4.54 -13.95 18.27
CA THR A 991 -3.27 -14.61 18.63
C THR A 991 -3.45 -15.87 19.48
N ASP A 992 -4.68 -16.22 19.84
CA ASP A 992 -5.03 -17.25 20.80
C ASP A 992 -4.72 -18.68 20.32
N TRP A 993 -4.80 -18.96 19.02
CA TRP A 993 -4.55 -20.32 18.52
C TRP A 993 -3.05 -20.68 18.53
N ILE A 994 -2.16 -19.73 18.22
CA ILE A 994 -0.71 -19.96 18.20
C ILE A 994 -0.15 -19.98 19.63
N GLU A 995 -0.63 -19.11 20.52
CA GLU A 995 -0.25 -19.21 21.94
C GLU A 995 -0.72 -20.52 22.56
N ASN A 996 -1.90 -21.05 22.20
CA ASN A 996 -2.38 -22.31 22.75
C ASN A 996 -1.69 -23.55 22.16
N THR A 997 -1.21 -23.48 20.92
CA THR A 997 -0.53 -24.62 20.25
C THR A 997 0.97 -24.63 20.51
N LEU A 998 1.62 -23.47 20.69
CA LEU A 998 3.06 -23.37 21.00
C LEU A 998 3.38 -23.35 22.51
N ARG A 999 2.42 -23.04 23.40
CA ARG A 999 2.61 -23.13 24.86
C ARG A 999 2.29 -24.51 25.44
N ARG A 1000 1.73 -25.44 24.65
CA ARG A 1000 1.53 -26.85 25.02
C ARG A 1000 2.60 -27.71 24.37
#